data_AF-L8JQP9-F1
#
_entry.id   AF-L8JQP9-F1
#
_cell.length_a   1.000
_cell.length_b   1.000
_cell.length_c   1.000
_cell.angle_alpha   90.00
_cell.angle_beta   90.00
_cell.angle_gamma   90.00
#
_symmetry.space_group_name_H-M   'P 1'
#
loop_
_entity.id
_entity.type
_entity.pdbx_description
1 polymer ?
#
loop_
_entity_poly.entity_id
_entity_poly.type
_entity_poly.pdbx_seq_one_letter_code
_entity_poly.pdbx_strand_id
1 'polypeptide(L)'
;MKDIFYLLIFVFFSSSFFTDLTAFPSGSADYQLFEREGKQGLKDNEGNILISASYDELGWSKGPFEVFNNVLGYRQGSQWGVISLQNEIIIANRFSQLYPGAKNMLIAGIKDPASHRHLMGVVTIEGKEVLPFQYASIRLTDLRAIVSTRQGSKYVYGVVDFDNKTVIPSQYADISFLGSLRFAVRNGEGKTAIFNDKGKQVLGFELDSISNFRHGYALTYENHLRGLINLDGAILQPVKYKDFKVSGDGVKALDFNQWHVISNDNQELKRMRYDALLPYGKGLTEVRANDKTWLINTEAEALTPKNYDQLKGFDSGFVAFRIDSRWGVMDDQYNVLMPARFDSVFLSEGMIYTREMIHGKLMWSMYDELGVKKSHYNYDEIGKRTSHLYPVKRQGHWGFIDRSGEEVIHCVYDEVSPFVDGLSAVGFHREFGIVDKTGDWIVLPQKARIRVINDQYYVTNDGRLTTLKSLDEGTIYFTENPLEIKENYLLEHLSDGTIWKIDFQGRMVKPAFSSDRYQEVRAPSEGFYAAKIDGKYGFIDAQNRLRIANRYDEAGSFSEGLAAVKLMGRWGFIDKLERLVIQPLYNKEAIFKNGLAVVSNDKGSGLITPEGKPACPFDFDAIERLDNGRFIAKKGNKTGLINESGRIIINVKYEELQDLNNGYAIVKLFGQYGLVDLNGVDIIPIAYDQLIYDPNNGNYLAMKKSQWESVSLP
;
A
#
# COMPACT_ATOMS: atom_id res chain seq x y z
N MET A 1 11.39 0.96 -20.10
CA MET A 1 11.89 2.07 -20.95
C MET A 1 10.75 3.06 -21.19
N LYS A 2 10.60 4.00 -20.26
CA LYS A 2 10.07 5.37 -20.42
C LYS A 2 10.02 5.97 -19.02
N ASP A 3 11.21 6.30 -18.56
CA ASP A 3 11.41 7.31 -17.54
C ASP A 3 11.64 8.67 -18.22
N ILE A 4 11.48 9.70 -17.39
CA ILE A 4 11.96 11.09 -17.47
C ILE A 4 11.19 12.05 -18.40
N PHE A 5 10.34 12.92 -17.84
CA PHE A 5 10.76 14.20 -17.22
C PHE A 5 9.53 14.99 -16.74
N TYR A 6 9.41 15.20 -15.44
CA TYR A 6 8.98 16.48 -14.84
C TYR A 6 9.72 16.57 -13.50
N LEU A 7 10.77 17.38 -13.49
CA LEU A 7 11.51 17.79 -12.30
C LEU A 7 11.42 19.32 -12.25
N LEU A 8 10.91 19.86 -11.15
CA LEU A 8 11.49 21.02 -10.44
C LEU A 8 10.83 21.15 -9.06
N ILE A 9 11.66 20.87 -8.05
CA ILE A 9 11.78 21.51 -6.74
C ILE A 9 10.66 21.26 -5.71
N PHE A 10 10.93 20.35 -4.78
CA PHE A 10 10.89 20.68 -3.34
C PHE A 10 12.10 20.01 -2.65
N VAL A 11 12.94 20.85 -2.04
CA VAL A 11 14.23 20.49 -1.45
C VAL A 11 14.03 19.82 -0.09
N PHE A 12 14.65 18.66 0.10
CA PHE A 12 14.99 18.11 1.41
C PHE A 12 16.15 18.92 1.99
N PHE A 13 15.96 19.51 3.17
CA PHE A 13 17.07 19.89 4.04
C PHE A 13 17.12 18.95 5.24
N SER A 14 18.08 18.04 5.21
CA SER A 14 18.69 17.47 6.41
C SER A 14 19.94 18.28 6.73
N SER A 15 19.94 18.97 7.86
CA SER A 15 21.19 19.42 8.49
C SER A 15 20.95 19.63 9.98
N SER A 16 21.67 18.81 10.76
CA SER A 16 22.35 19.16 12.01
C SER A 16 21.96 20.50 12.65
N PHE A 17 21.23 20.46 13.76
CA PHE A 17 21.20 21.59 14.69
C PHE A 17 22.30 21.39 15.74
N PHE A 18 23.37 22.17 15.58
CA PHE A 18 24.15 22.62 16.73
C PHE A 18 23.24 23.46 17.63
N THR A 19 23.53 23.35 18.92
CA THR A 19 23.07 24.18 20.03
C THR A 19 22.88 25.65 19.66
N ASP A 20 21.69 26.18 19.91
CA ASP A 20 21.56 27.50 20.51
C ASP A 20 20.25 27.58 21.30
N LEU A 21 20.40 27.99 22.56
CA LEU A 21 19.32 28.42 23.43
C LEU A 21 18.56 29.56 22.73
N THR A 22 17.22 29.50 22.67
CA THR A 22 16.32 30.50 23.28
C THR A 22 14.86 30.31 22.84
N ALA A 23 14.00 30.17 23.86
CA ALA A 23 12.58 30.53 23.97
C ALA A 23 11.57 30.09 22.88
N PHE A 24 10.72 29.13 23.26
CA PHE A 24 9.40 28.90 22.68
C PHE A 24 8.34 29.79 23.36
N PRO A 25 7.43 30.45 22.63
CA PRO A 25 6.32 31.17 23.23
C PRO A 25 5.08 30.27 23.30
N SER A 26 4.81 29.70 24.48
CA SER A 26 3.45 29.26 24.86
C SER A 26 3.36 29.11 26.39
N GLY A 27 2.99 30.21 27.05
CA GLY A 27 2.71 30.30 28.48
C GLY A 27 2.27 31.73 28.77
N SER A 28 1.15 31.91 29.49
CA SER A 28 0.45 33.18 29.80
C SER A 28 1.23 34.46 29.48
N ALA A 29 0.69 35.31 28.61
CA ALA A 29 1.33 36.50 28.07
C ALA A 29 1.86 37.52 29.10
N ASP A 30 1.65 37.28 30.41
CA ASP A 30 1.89 38.20 31.53
C ASP A 30 3.06 37.79 32.45
N TYR A 31 3.62 36.58 32.33
CA TYR A 31 4.62 36.05 33.28
C TYR A 31 5.80 35.34 32.60
N GLN A 32 6.99 35.48 33.18
CA GLN A 32 8.23 34.87 32.70
C GLN A 32 8.97 34.12 33.81
N LEU A 33 9.35 32.88 33.52
CA LEU A 33 10.30 32.14 34.37
C LEU A 33 11.72 32.70 34.19
N PHE A 34 12.48 32.72 35.27
CA PHE A 34 13.92 33.01 35.23
C PHE A 34 14.67 32.05 36.16
N GLU A 35 15.97 31.89 35.93
CA GLU A 35 16.81 30.97 36.70
C GLU A 35 18.00 31.70 37.32
N ARG A 36 18.32 31.34 38.57
CA ARG A 36 19.50 31.81 39.30
C ARG A 36 20.04 30.68 40.15
N GLU A 37 21.34 30.38 40.02
CA GLU A 37 22.03 29.32 40.79
C GLU A 37 21.34 27.94 40.70
N GLY A 38 20.78 27.60 39.54
CA GLY A 38 20.09 26.32 39.33
C GLY A 38 18.67 26.26 39.93
N LYS A 39 18.13 27.40 40.38
CA LYS A 39 16.77 27.54 40.95
C LYS A 39 15.92 28.46 40.10
N GLN A 40 14.64 28.14 39.98
CA GLN A 40 13.66 28.89 39.22
C GLN A 40 12.90 29.88 40.08
N GLY A 41 12.65 31.07 39.51
CA GLY A 41 11.80 32.13 40.03
C GLY A 41 10.81 32.60 38.94
N LEU A 42 9.85 33.44 39.34
CA LEU A 42 8.84 34.01 38.44
C LEU A 42 8.89 35.53 38.51
N LYS A 43 8.81 36.20 37.35
CA LYS A 43 8.65 37.64 37.23
C LYS A 43 7.48 37.98 36.31
N ASP A 44 6.89 39.14 36.47
CA ASP A 44 5.93 39.68 35.52
C ASP A 44 6.63 40.25 34.26
N ASN A 45 5.84 40.73 33.30
CA ASN A 45 6.34 41.38 32.09
C ASN A 45 7.10 42.70 32.33
N GLU A 46 6.85 43.37 33.45
CA GLU A 46 7.52 44.61 33.83
C GLU A 46 8.89 44.32 34.47
N GLY A 47 9.19 43.04 34.75
CA GLY A 47 10.44 42.57 35.33
C GLY A 47 10.42 42.51 36.85
N ASN A 48 9.28 42.75 37.50
CA ASN A 48 9.14 42.63 38.94
C ASN A 48 9.16 41.15 39.33
N ILE A 49 10.01 40.81 40.29
CA ILE A 49 10.12 39.44 40.80
C ILE A 49 8.91 39.16 41.69
N LEU A 50 8.04 38.24 41.25
CA LEU A 50 6.88 37.77 42.00
C LEU A 50 7.24 36.60 42.92
N ILE A 51 8.03 35.66 42.40
CA ILE A 51 8.52 34.49 43.12
C ILE A 51 10.04 34.46 43.02
N SER A 52 10.71 34.46 44.17
CA SER A 52 12.18 34.39 44.22
C SER A 52 12.71 33.08 43.63
N ALA A 53 13.91 33.11 43.06
CA ALA A 53 14.58 31.93 42.50
C ALA A 53 15.06 30.96 43.60
N SER A 54 14.13 30.16 44.12
CA SER A 54 14.34 29.30 45.31
C SER A 54 13.90 27.84 45.11
N TYR A 55 13.34 27.50 43.93
CA TYR A 55 12.68 26.22 43.67
C TYR A 55 13.41 25.45 42.56
N ASP A 56 13.39 24.11 42.62
CA ASP A 56 13.98 23.30 41.55
C ASP A 56 13.22 23.47 40.23
N GLU A 57 11.90 23.67 40.34
CA GLU A 57 11.03 23.91 39.20
C GLU A 57 9.78 24.71 39.63
N LEU A 58 9.31 25.57 38.75
CA LEU A 58 8.06 26.31 38.88
C LEU A 58 7.17 26.01 37.68
N GLY A 59 5.94 25.56 37.94
CA GLY A 59 5.04 25.05 36.90
C GLY A 59 4.21 23.88 37.42
N TRP A 60 4.05 22.86 36.60
CA TRP A 60 3.22 21.69 36.92
C TRP A 60 3.94 20.42 36.52
N SER A 61 3.68 19.33 37.23
CA SER A 61 4.32 18.05 36.92
C SER A 61 3.87 17.46 35.56
N LYS A 62 2.82 18.02 34.97
CA LYS A 62 2.25 17.62 33.68
C LYS A 62 1.53 18.81 33.04
N GLY A 63 1.71 18.99 31.74
CA GLY A 63 1.10 20.07 30.97
C GLY A 63 2.06 21.24 30.73
N PRO A 64 1.63 22.25 29.96
CA PRO A 64 2.42 23.44 29.73
C PRO A 64 2.53 24.29 31.01
N PHE A 65 3.50 25.21 31.03
CA PHE A 65 3.57 26.23 32.06
C PHE A 65 2.36 27.17 31.96
N GLU A 66 1.61 27.30 33.06
CA GLU A 66 0.52 28.25 33.19
C GLU A 66 0.35 28.67 34.66
N VAL A 67 -0.03 29.92 34.90
CA VAL A 67 -0.54 30.34 36.21
C VAL A 67 -2.02 29.96 36.28
N PHE A 68 -2.39 29.14 37.26
CA PHE A 68 -3.74 28.59 37.39
C PHE A 68 -4.44 29.24 38.59
N ASN A 69 -5.46 30.08 38.36
CA ASN A 69 -6.18 30.82 39.41
C ASN A 69 -5.24 31.52 40.42
N ASN A 70 -4.25 32.27 39.93
CA ASN A 70 -3.26 33.00 40.73
C ASN A 70 -2.36 32.12 41.62
N VAL A 71 -2.28 30.81 41.34
CA VAL A 71 -1.33 29.90 41.98
C VAL A 71 -0.48 29.18 40.94
N LEU A 72 0.63 28.63 41.41
CA LEU A 72 1.55 27.83 40.62
C LEU A 72 2.01 26.61 41.43
N GLY A 73 2.36 25.53 40.76
CA GLY A 73 3.08 24.44 41.40
C GLY A 73 4.56 24.80 41.57
N TYR A 74 5.15 24.38 42.67
CA TYR A 74 6.60 24.44 42.86
C TYR A 74 7.14 23.05 43.18
N ARG A 75 8.34 22.75 42.70
CA ARG A 75 9.05 21.51 43.02
C ARG A 75 10.26 21.80 43.91
N GLN A 76 10.37 21.02 44.96
CA GLN A 76 11.57 20.92 45.80
C GLN A 76 11.89 19.44 46.05
N GLY A 77 13.07 19.02 45.63
CA GLY A 77 13.46 17.62 45.54
C GLY A 77 12.58 16.86 44.54
N SER A 78 12.00 15.74 44.99
CA SER A 78 11.09 14.92 44.19
C SER A 78 9.61 15.19 44.44
N GLN A 79 9.27 16.29 45.13
CA GLN A 79 7.91 16.60 45.57
C GLN A 79 7.45 17.98 45.11
N TRP A 80 6.17 18.06 44.79
CA TRP A 80 5.43 19.22 44.34
C TRP A 80 4.55 19.78 45.46
N GLY A 81 4.47 21.10 45.54
CA GLY A 81 3.54 21.88 46.37
C GLY A 81 2.91 23.01 45.56
N VAL A 82 2.14 23.87 46.21
CA VAL A 82 1.47 25.04 45.59
C VAL A 82 1.95 26.32 46.26
N ILE A 83 2.24 27.32 45.43
CA ILE A 83 2.66 28.66 45.84
C ILE A 83 1.77 29.74 45.21
N SER A 84 1.51 30.82 45.93
CA SER A 84 0.84 32.00 45.40
C SER A 84 1.79 32.87 44.57
N LEU A 85 1.24 33.77 43.75
CA LEU A 85 2.04 34.80 43.07
C LEU A 85 2.68 35.82 44.03
N GLN A 86 2.30 35.83 45.31
CA GLN A 86 2.90 36.66 46.35
C GLN A 86 4.06 35.94 47.08
N ASN A 87 4.57 34.83 46.52
CA ASN A 87 5.64 34.02 47.09
C ASN A 87 5.26 33.35 48.44
N GLU A 88 3.97 33.06 48.66
CA GLU A 88 3.48 32.38 49.85
C GLU A 88 3.20 30.90 49.55
N ILE A 89 3.79 29.99 50.34
CA ILE A 89 3.52 28.55 50.20
C ILE A 89 2.10 28.26 50.71
N ILE A 90 1.20 27.91 49.80
CA ILE A 90 -0.19 27.53 50.11
C ILE A 90 -0.25 26.05 50.50
N ILE A 91 0.44 25.19 49.74
CA ILE A 91 0.54 23.76 50.05
C ILE A 91 2.01 23.35 50.09
N ALA A 92 2.45 22.79 51.21
CA ALA A 92 3.79 22.24 51.36
C ALA A 92 4.05 21.12 50.33
N ASN A 93 5.30 20.99 49.87
CA ASN A 93 5.70 19.99 48.90
C ASN A 93 5.55 18.57 49.47
N ARG A 94 4.51 17.87 49.02
CA ARG A 94 4.21 16.50 49.47
C ARG A 94 3.74 15.59 48.34
N PHE A 95 3.45 16.14 47.17
CA PHE A 95 2.89 15.39 46.06
C PHE A 95 3.98 14.92 45.10
N SER A 96 3.93 13.65 44.69
CA SER A 96 4.78 13.13 43.60
C SER A 96 4.40 13.68 42.22
N GLN A 97 3.13 14.06 42.05
CA GLN A 97 2.59 14.70 40.85
C GLN A 97 1.58 15.75 41.27
N LEU A 98 1.53 16.86 40.55
CA LEU A 98 0.58 17.95 40.78
C LEU A 98 0.40 18.73 39.49
N TYR A 99 -0.84 18.82 39.03
CA TYR A 99 -1.17 19.59 37.84
C TYR A 99 -2.62 20.11 37.85
N PRO A 100 -2.92 21.15 37.06
CA PRO A 100 -4.23 21.77 37.04
C PRO A 100 -5.31 20.81 36.56
N GLY A 101 -6.47 20.93 37.21
CA GLY A 101 -7.69 20.22 36.88
C GLY A 101 -8.70 21.16 36.23
N ALA A 102 -9.91 21.19 36.80
CA ALA A 102 -10.98 22.08 36.37
C ALA A 102 -11.38 23.01 37.53
N LYS A 103 -11.83 24.24 37.20
CA LYS A 103 -12.21 25.28 38.19
C LYS A 103 -11.04 25.57 39.13
N ASN A 104 -11.20 25.39 40.44
CA ASN A 104 -10.17 25.58 41.47
C ASN A 104 -9.57 24.25 41.98
N MET A 105 -9.68 23.16 41.20
CA MET A 105 -9.20 21.84 41.61
C MET A 105 -7.88 21.48 40.91
N LEU A 106 -7.00 20.86 41.67
CA LEU A 106 -5.73 20.30 41.25
C LEU A 106 -5.78 18.78 41.37
N ILE A 107 -5.26 18.09 40.36
CA ILE A 107 -5.07 16.64 40.42
C ILE A 107 -3.69 16.40 41.01
N ALA A 108 -3.65 15.65 42.11
CA ALA A 108 -2.44 15.40 42.86
C ALA A 108 -2.18 13.90 43.00
N GLY A 109 -0.92 13.49 43.02
CA GLY A 109 -0.51 12.11 43.22
C GLY A 109 0.44 11.98 44.39
N ILE A 110 0.23 11.01 45.29
CA ILE A 110 1.16 10.64 46.35
C ILE A 110 1.75 9.26 46.06
N LYS A 111 2.92 8.99 46.65
CA LYS A 111 3.48 7.64 46.67
C LYS A 111 3.08 7.00 48.00
N ASP A 112 2.26 5.96 47.94
CA ASP A 112 1.88 5.20 49.12
C ASP A 112 3.14 4.57 49.76
N PRO A 113 3.47 4.91 51.02
CA PRO A 113 4.64 4.36 51.70
C PRO A 113 4.60 2.82 51.80
N ALA A 114 3.41 2.22 51.93
CA ALA A 114 3.26 0.79 52.16
C ALA A 114 3.35 -0.02 50.85
N SER A 115 2.62 0.41 49.81
CA SER A 115 2.58 -0.33 48.54
C SER A 115 3.54 0.17 47.46
N HIS A 116 4.22 1.30 47.71
CA HIS A 116 5.00 2.07 46.73
C HIS A 116 4.22 2.46 45.47
N ARG A 117 2.88 2.37 45.51
CA ARG A 117 2.01 2.73 44.39
C ARG A 117 1.82 4.24 44.33
N HIS A 118 1.62 4.74 43.11
CA HIS A 118 1.15 6.10 42.90
C HIS A 118 -0.36 6.12 43.06
N LEU A 119 -0.84 6.86 44.05
CA LEU A 119 -2.25 7.07 44.33
C LEU A 119 -2.62 8.52 44.01
N MET A 120 -3.65 8.68 43.19
CA MET A 120 -4.17 9.94 42.72
C MET A 120 -5.35 10.37 43.59
N GLY A 121 -5.43 11.66 43.86
CA GLY A 121 -6.51 12.36 44.54
C GLY A 121 -6.75 13.73 43.92
N VAL A 122 -7.71 14.47 44.45
CA VAL A 122 -8.03 15.83 44.01
C VAL A 122 -8.04 16.73 45.23
N VAL A 123 -7.34 17.85 45.13
CA VAL A 123 -7.32 18.90 46.15
C VAL A 123 -7.74 20.22 45.52
N THR A 124 -8.29 21.11 46.30
CA THR A 124 -8.47 22.51 45.90
C THR A 124 -7.13 23.24 45.87
N ILE A 125 -7.07 24.40 45.21
CA ILE A 125 -5.87 25.27 45.24
C ILE A 125 -5.51 25.72 46.66
N GLU A 126 -6.48 25.74 47.58
CA GLU A 126 -6.29 26.02 49.02
C GLU A 126 -5.84 24.78 49.82
N GLY A 127 -5.69 23.62 49.18
CA GLY A 127 -5.19 22.39 49.79
C GLY A 127 -6.23 21.54 50.52
N LYS A 128 -7.51 21.90 50.46
CA LYS A 128 -8.61 21.04 50.93
C LYS A 128 -8.76 19.82 50.02
N GLU A 129 -8.77 18.63 50.59
CA GLU A 129 -9.06 17.39 49.86
C GLU A 129 -10.52 17.36 49.37
N VAL A 130 -10.69 17.04 48.08
CA VAL A 130 -11.98 16.86 47.40
C VAL A 130 -12.20 15.38 47.11
N LEU A 131 -11.19 14.72 46.52
CA LEU A 131 -11.19 13.27 46.32
C LEU A 131 -9.99 12.65 47.03
N PRO A 132 -10.18 11.53 47.76
CA PRO A 132 -9.11 10.89 48.50
C PRO A 132 -8.06 10.29 47.57
N PHE A 133 -6.83 10.19 48.08
CA PHE A 133 -5.69 9.59 47.39
C PHE A 133 -5.77 8.06 47.36
N GLN A 134 -6.67 7.51 46.55
CA GLN A 134 -6.91 6.06 46.44
C GLN A 134 -7.02 5.56 45.00
N TYR A 135 -7.03 6.47 44.03
CA TYR A 135 -7.27 6.13 42.63
C TYR A 135 -5.96 5.90 41.87
N ALA A 136 -5.99 5.05 40.85
CA ALA A 136 -4.85 4.90 39.94
C ALA A 136 -4.75 6.05 38.93
N SER A 137 -5.90 6.58 38.49
CA SER A 137 -5.97 7.77 37.65
C SER A 137 -7.29 8.51 37.87
N ILE A 138 -7.30 9.81 37.61
CA ILE A 138 -8.48 10.68 37.70
C ILE A 138 -8.54 11.56 36.45
N ARG A 139 -9.72 11.65 35.85
CA ARG A 139 -10.07 12.63 34.80
C ARG A 139 -11.27 13.44 35.27
N LEU A 140 -11.05 14.74 35.48
CA LEU A 140 -12.12 15.66 35.86
C LEU A 140 -12.99 16.00 34.63
N THR A 141 -14.30 16.08 34.85
CA THR A 141 -15.29 16.62 33.91
C THR A 141 -15.96 17.82 34.57
N ASP A 142 -16.99 18.41 33.94
CA ASP A 142 -17.64 19.64 34.43
C ASP A 142 -18.19 19.51 35.86
N LEU A 143 -18.81 18.35 36.15
CA LEU A 143 -19.53 18.07 37.40
C LEU A 143 -19.12 16.76 38.09
N ARG A 144 -18.23 15.96 37.51
CA ARG A 144 -17.87 14.62 38.02
C ARG A 144 -16.38 14.33 37.81
N ALA A 145 -15.93 13.22 38.37
CA ALA A 145 -14.62 12.66 38.09
C ALA A 145 -14.76 11.22 37.57
N ILE A 146 -14.15 10.94 36.43
CA ILE A 146 -13.91 9.57 35.98
C ILE A 146 -12.66 9.08 36.71
N VAL A 147 -12.78 7.97 37.40
CA VAL A 147 -11.71 7.41 38.23
C VAL A 147 -11.40 5.99 37.78
N SER A 148 -10.14 5.58 37.95
CA SER A 148 -9.75 4.18 37.79
C SER A 148 -9.18 3.60 39.08
N THR A 149 -9.49 2.34 39.34
CA THR A 149 -8.92 1.56 40.45
C THR A 149 -8.32 0.28 39.92
N ARG A 150 -7.33 -0.27 40.62
CA ARG A 150 -6.67 -1.50 40.22
C ARG A 150 -7.33 -2.69 40.91
N GLN A 151 -7.86 -3.62 40.13
CA GLN A 151 -8.38 -4.92 40.59
C GLN A 151 -7.51 -6.04 40.00
N GLY A 152 -6.60 -6.58 40.82
CA GLY A 152 -5.60 -7.55 40.37
C GLY A 152 -4.62 -6.95 39.34
N SER A 153 -4.55 -7.56 38.16
CA SER A 153 -3.76 -7.08 37.02
C SER A 153 -4.50 -6.09 36.12
N LYS A 154 -5.80 -5.85 36.36
CA LYS A 154 -6.64 -4.99 35.52
C LYS A 154 -6.95 -3.66 36.19
N TYR A 155 -7.19 -2.64 35.37
CA TYR A 155 -7.79 -1.39 35.78
C TYR A 155 -9.28 -1.42 35.47
N VAL A 156 -10.09 -0.99 36.42
CA VAL A 156 -11.53 -0.81 36.25
C VAL A 156 -11.88 0.65 36.46
N TYR A 157 -12.90 1.12 35.73
CA TYR A 157 -13.28 2.52 35.68
C TYR A 157 -14.66 2.72 36.28
N GLY A 158 -14.83 3.86 36.96
CA GLY A 158 -16.08 4.33 37.55
C GLY A 158 -16.19 5.85 37.49
N VAL A 159 -17.31 6.38 37.98
CA VAL A 159 -17.55 7.82 38.08
C VAL A 159 -17.96 8.15 39.50
N VAL A 160 -17.35 9.19 40.06
CA VAL A 160 -17.69 9.75 41.37
C VAL A 160 -18.08 11.21 41.23
N ASP A 161 -18.87 11.72 42.17
CA ASP A 161 -19.02 13.16 42.35
C ASP A 161 -17.88 13.73 43.22
N PHE A 162 -17.88 15.05 43.42
CA PHE A 162 -16.84 15.74 44.19
C PHE A 162 -17.02 15.65 45.71
N ASP A 163 -18.07 14.96 46.17
CA ASP A 163 -18.24 14.54 47.57
C ASP A 163 -17.78 13.08 47.76
N ASN A 164 -17.07 12.52 46.77
CA ASN A 164 -16.56 11.16 46.74
C ASN A 164 -17.67 10.08 46.80
N LYS A 165 -18.89 10.42 46.40
CA LYS A 165 -19.98 9.45 46.26
C LYS A 165 -19.94 8.79 44.89
N THR A 166 -20.04 7.48 44.89
CA THR A 166 -20.11 6.68 43.66
C THR A 166 -21.37 7.02 42.86
N VAL A 167 -21.18 7.45 41.62
CA VAL A 167 -22.23 7.68 40.63
C VAL A 167 -22.33 6.48 39.69
N ILE A 168 -21.18 6.02 39.17
CA ILE A 168 -21.08 4.78 38.37
C ILE A 168 -20.02 3.90 39.05
N PRO A 169 -20.34 2.63 39.40
CA PRO A 169 -19.42 1.77 40.12
C PRO A 169 -18.16 1.47 39.31
N SER A 170 -17.02 1.35 40.00
CA SER A 170 -15.71 1.04 39.39
C SER A 170 -15.60 -0.45 39.06
N GLN A 171 -16.24 -0.86 37.97
CA GLN A 171 -16.28 -2.26 37.51
C GLN A 171 -16.20 -2.40 35.98
N TYR A 172 -16.09 -1.28 35.26
CA TYR A 172 -16.16 -1.25 33.81
C TYR A 172 -14.78 -1.21 33.16
N ALA A 173 -14.70 -1.66 31.91
CA ALA A 173 -13.43 -1.76 31.18
C ALA A 173 -12.91 -0.38 30.76
N ASP A 174 -13.80 0.56 30.45
CA ASP A 174 -13.48 1.96 30.19
C ASP A 174 -14.71 2.86 30.40
N ILE A 175 -14.48 4.13 30.72
CA ILE A 175 -15.51 5.18 30.76
C ILE A 175 -14.96 6.46 30.13
N SER A 176 -15.74 7.04 29.22
CA SER A 176 -15.45 8.33 28.59
C SER A 176 -16.60 9.32 28.76
N PHE A 177 -16.27 10.61 28.85
CA PHE A 177 -17.24 11.70 28.94
C PHE A 177 -17.65 12.13 27.53
N LEU A 178 -18.94 12.10 27.25
CA LEU A 178 -19.49 12.42 25.92
C LEU A 178 -19.89 13.91 25.79
N GLY A 179 -19.71 14.71 26.84
CA GLY A 179 -20.30 16.04 26.95
C GLY A 179 -21.77 15.98 27.38
N SER A 180 -22.37 17.14 27.66
CA SER A 180 -23.79 17.28 28.03
C SER A 180 -24.23 16.33 29.15
N LEU A 181 -23.35 16.10 30.14
CA LEU A 181 -23.65 15.25 31.30
C LEU A 181 -23.97 13.78 30.93
N ARG A 182 -23.30 13.26 29.89
CA ARG A 182 -23.40 11.86 29.46
C ARG A 182 -22.04 11.16 29.50
N PHE A 183 -22.07 9.86 29.82
CA PHE A 183 -20.90 8.99 29.89
C PHE A 183 -21.12 7.76 29.03
N ALA A 184 -20.15 7.44 28.18
CA ALA A 184 -20.06 6.14 27.54
C ALA A 184 -19.33 5.20 28.48
N VAL A 185 -19.95 4.06 28.79
CA VAL A 185 -19.43 3.04 29.70
C VAL A 185 -19.25 1.76 28.91
N ARG A 186 -18.04 1.21 28.89
CA ARG A 186 -17.71 -0.02 28.15
C ARG A 186 -17.59 -1.22 29.08
N ASN A 187 -18.29 -2.31 28.78
CA ASN A 187 -18.22 -3.55 29.57
C ASN A 187 -17.01 -4.41 29.16
N GLY A 188 -16.83 -5.57 29.83
CA GLY A 188 -15.74 -6.51 29.55
C GLY A 188 -15.83 -7.22 28.20
N GLU A 189 -17.02 -7.23 27.58
CA GLU A 189 -17.27 -7.78 26.23
C GLU A 189 -16.97 -6.74 25.14
N GLY A 190 -16.63 -5.52 25.53
CA GLY A 190 -16.32 -4.43 24.61
C GLY A 190 -17.53 -3.67 24.08
N LYS A 191 -18.75 -3.95 24.58
CA LYS A 191 -19.98 -3.21 24.27
C LYS A 191 -20.10 -1.95 25.13
N THR A 192 -20.79 -0.96 24.61
CA THR A 192 -20.91 0.38 25.17
C THR A 192 -22.36 0.70 25.54
N ALA A 193 -22.57 1.16 26.77
CA ALA A 193 -23.80 1.70 27.30
C ALA A 193 -23.67 3.20 27.55
N ILE A 194 -24.79 3.89 27.72
CA ILE A 194 -24.82 5.34 28.01
C ILE A 194 -25.41 5.55 29.40
N PHE A 195 -24.72 6.35 30.20
CA PHE A 195 -25.15 6.75 31.53
C PHE A 195 -25.30 8.26 31.61
N ASN A 196 -26.25 8.73 32.40
CA ASN A 196 -26.34 10.15 32.76
C ASN A 196 -25.48 10.48 33.99
N ASP A 197 -25.44 11.76 34.36
CA ASP A 197 -24.68 12.27 35.51
C ASP A 197 -25.22 11.85 36.88
N LYS A 198 -26.38 11.21 36.93
CA LYS A 198 -26.95 10.57 38.13
C LYS A 198 -26.63 9.08 38.20
N GLY A 199 -25.86 8.54 37.24
CA GLY A 199 -25.52 7.12 37.21
C GLY A 199 -26.65 6.21 36.71
N LYS A 200 -27.73 6.79 36.17
CA LYS A 200 -28.80 6.01 35.53
C LYS A 200 -28.37 5.62 34.13
N GLN A 201 -28.48 4.34 33.81
CA GLN A 201 -28.33 3.83 32.45
C GLN A 201 -29.47 4.36 31.59
N VAL A 202 -29.12 5.08 30.54
CA VAL A 202 -30.02 5.67 29.53
C VAL A 202 -30.19 4.70 28.36
N LEU A 203 -29.11 4.04 27.95
CA LEU A 203 -29.09 3.00 26.91
C LEU A 203 -28.22 1.82 27.37
N GLY A 204 -28.64 0.60 27.05
CA GLY A 204 -27.96 -0.65 27.40
C GLY A 204 -26.65 -0.90 26.65
N PHE A 205 -25.96 -1.99 27.02
CA PHE A 205 -24.70 -2.43 26.43
C PHE A 205 -24.92 -3.11 25.07
N GLU A 206 -25.40 -2.35 24.10
CA GLU A 206 -25.78 -2.85 22.77
C GLU A 206 -24.81 -2.36 21.69
N LEU A 207 -24.25 -1.15 21.88
CA LEU A 207 -23.44 -0.46 20.89
C LEU A 207 -21.99 -0.93 20.91
N ASP A 208 -21.30 -0.85 19.76
CA ASP A 208 -19.84 -0.99 19.74
C ASP A 208 -19.19 0.28 20.30
N SER A 209 -19.66 1.45 19.87
CA SER A 209 -19.22 2.75 20.38
C SER A 209 -20.23 3.86 20.14
N ILE A 210 -19.93 5.06 20.64
CA ILE A 210 -20.76 6.27 20.50
C ILE A 210 -19.87 7.51 20.40
N SER A 211 -20.29 8.50 19.60
CA SER A 211 -19.60 9.79 19.51
C SER A 211 -19.92 10.71 20.69
N ASN A 212 -19.10 11.73 20.90
CA ASN A 212 -19.49 12.84 21.78
C ASN A 212 -20.79 13.50 21.28
N PHE A 213 -21.58 14.03 22.21
CA PHE A 213 -22.77 14.80 21.89
C PHE A 213 -22.39 16.15 21.29
N ARG A 214 -23.01 16.48 20.16
CA ARG A 214 -22.91 17.79 19.51
C ARG A 214 -24.29 18.26 19.12
N HIS A 215 -24.65 19.49 19.50
CA HIS A 215 -25.99 20.05 19.29
C HIS A 215 -27.14 19.15 19.83
N GLY A 216 -26.88 18.39 20.90
CA GLY A 216 -27.87 17.48 21.51
C GLY A 216 -27.98 16.10 20.87
N TYR A 217 -27.15 15.79 19.87
CA TYR A 217 -27.17 14.50 19.16
C TYR A 217 -25.85 13.74 19.30
N ALA A 218 -25.93 12.42 19.27
CA ALA A 218 -24.77 11.54 19.20
C ALA A 218 -24.98 10.44 18.15
N LEU A 219 -23.89 10.07 17.47
CA LEU A 219 -23.86 8.95 16.55
C LEU A 219 -23.58 7.67 17.31
N THR A 220 -24.42 6.66 17.08
CA THR A 220 -24.22 5.31 17.59
C THR A 220 -23.57 4.46 16.51
N TYR A 221 -22.66 3.56 16.91
CA TYR A 221 -21.93 2.70 15.99
C TYR A 221 -22.14 1.24 16.38
N GLU A 222 -22.57 0.43 15.41
CA GLU A 222 -22.73 -1.02 15.57
C GLU A 222 -22.48 -1.71 14.25
N ASN A 223 -21.61 -2.72 14.20
CA ASN A 223 -21.33 -3.52 13.01
C ASN A 223 -21.20 -2.64 11.76
N HIS A 224 -20.25 -1.69 11.76
CA HIS A 224 -20.01 -0.70 10.69
C HIS A 224 -21.19 0.21 10.29
N LEU A 225 -22.37 0.06 10.88
CA LEU A 225 -23.54 0.89 10.65
C LEU A 225 -23.59 2.02 11.68
N ARG A 226 -24.28 3.09 11.32
CA ARG A 226 -24.49 4.25 12.19
C ARG A 226 -25.96 4.49 12.43
N GLY A 227 -26.27 4.91 13.65
CA GLY A 227 -27.56 5.44 14.08
C GLY A 227 -27.41 6.82 14.70
N LEU A 228 -28.53 7.41 15.09
CA LEU A 228 -28.58 8.73 15.72
C LEU A 228 -29.49 8.68 16.94
N ILE A 229 -29.02 9.23 18.05
CA ILE A 229 -29.78 9.36 19.28
C ILE A 229 -29.77 10.81 19.79
N ASN A 230 -30.76 11.14 20.62
CA ASN A 230 -30.76 12.39 21.40
C ASN A 230 -30.16 12.20 22.80
N LEU A 231 -30.10 13.28 23.58
CA LEU A 231 -29.59 13.28 24.97
C LEU A 231 -30.35 12.33 25.90
N ASP A 232 -31.64 12.08 25.66
CA ASP A 232 -32.44 11.17 26.47
C ASP A 232 -32.25 9.69 26.07
N GLY A 233 -31.37 9.44 25.09
CA GLY A 233 -31.12 8.11 24.53
C GLY A 233 -32.23 7.60 23.62
N ALA A 234 -33.18 8.45 23.24
CA ALA A 234 -34.18 8.09 22.25
C ALA A 234 -33.50 7.88 20.89
N ILE A 235 -33.80 6.76 20.25
CA ILE A 235 -33.30 6.42 18.91
C ILE A 235 -34.07 7.26 17.91
N LEU A 236 -33.44 8.32 17.41
CA LEU A 236 -33.99 9.18 16.36
C LEU A 236 -33.87 8.53 14.99
N GLN A 237 -32.77 7.82 14.76
CA GLN A 237 -32.55 7.00 13.57
C GLN A 237 -31.90 5.67 13.96
N PRO A 238 -32.41 4.54 13.45
CA PRO A 238 -31.86 3.23 13.76
C PRO A 238 -30.46 3.06 13.15
N VAL A 239 -29.71 2.08 13.67
CA VAL A 239 -28.37 1.75 13.20
C VAL A 239 -28.43 1.03 11.85
N LYS A 240 -28.56 1.80 10.76
CA LYS A 240 -28.69 1.27 9.39
C LYS A 240 -28.01 2.09 8.30
N TYR A 241 -27.50 3.28 8.65
CA TYR A 241 -26.94 4.20 7.67
C TYR A 241 -25.42 4.07 7.61
N LYS A 242 -24.85 4.52 6.49
CA LYS A 242 -23.41 4.60 6.34
C LYS A 242 -22.84 5.73 7.18
N ASP A 243 -23.47 6.91 7.09
CA ASP A 243 -23.01 8.12 7.78
C ASP A 243 -24.13 9.14 8.05
N PHE A 244 -23.85 10.11 8.92
CA PHE A 244 -24.69 11.24 9.26
C PHE A 244 -23.90 12.54 9.28
N LYS A 245 -24.55 13.63 8.88
CA LYS A 245 -24.11 15.01 9.06
C LYS A 245 -25.15 15.73 9.90
N VAL A 246 -24.72 16.19 11.07
CA VAL A 246 -25.55 16.97 12.00
C VAL A 246 -25.10 18.42 11.93
N SER A 247 -26.01 19.32 11.57
CA SER A 247 -25.78 20.76 11.44
C SER A 247 -26.93 21.55 12.05
N GLY A 248 -26.76 22.86 12.22
CA GLY A 248 -27.86 23.74 12.66
C GLY A 248 -29.09 23.69 11.74
N ASP A 249 -28.88 23.38 10.46
CA ASP A 249 -29.94 23.31 9.43
C ASP A 249 -30.64 21.93 9.38
N GLY A 250 -30.34 21.04 10.33
CA GLY A 250 -30.93 19.71 10.45
C GLY A 250 -29.93 18.57 10.22
N VAL A 251 -30.49 17.36 10.07
CA VAL A 251 -29.73 16.12 9.95
C VAL A 251 -29.83 15.57 8.54
N LYS A 252 -28.68 15.25 7.95
CA LYS A 252 -28.59 14.49 6.70
C LYS A 252 -27.99 13.13 6.96
N ALA A 253 -28.51 12.10 6.32
CA ALA A 253 -27.93 10.76 6.34
C ALA A 253 -27.38 10.41 4.96
N LEU A 254 -26.39 9.53 4.95
CA LEU A 254 -25.84 8.90 3.76
C LEU A 254 -26.09 7.40 3.86
N ASP A 255 -26.62 6.83 2.79
CA ASP A 255 -26.78 5.39 2.65
C ASP A 255 -25.51 4.77 2.03
N PHE A 256 -25.39 3.44 2.09
CA PHE A 256 -24.46 2.71 1.24
C PHE A 256 -24.92 2.74 -0.22
N ASN A 257 -23.98 2.51 -1.13
CA ASN A 257 -24.33 2.39 -2.54
C ASN A 257 -25.21 1.15 -2.74
N GLN A 258 -26.19 1.28 -3.64
CA GLN A 258 -27.09 0.19 -3.97
C GLN A 258 -26.49 -0.63 -5.10
N TRP A 259 -26.24 -1.90 -4.84
CA TRP A 259 -25.71 -2.85 -5.81
C TRP A 259 -26.80 -3.80 -6.29
N HIS A 260 -26.89 -3.97 -7.60
CA HIS A 260 -27.77 -4.90 -8.29
C HIS A 260 -26.90 -5.99 -8.91
N VAL A 261 -27.17 -7.25 -8.58
CA VAL A 261 -26.55 -8.40 -9.25
C VAL A 261 -27.47 -8.79 -10.39
N ILE A 262 -26.99 -8.66 -11.62
CA ILE A 262 -27.80 -8.81 -12.84
C ILE A 262 -27.21 -9.94 -13.69
N SER A 263 -28.05 -10.84 -14.20
CA SER A 263 -27.64 -11.90 -15.13
C SER A 263 -27.40 -11.39 -16.56
N ASN A 264 -26.89 -12.26 -17.44
CA ASN A 264 -26.67 -11.93 -18.86
C ASN A 264 -27.97 -11.63 -19.64
N ASP A 265 -29.11 -12.14 -19.18
CA ASP A 265 -30.44 -11.86 -19.75
C ASP A 265 -31.15 -10.70 -19.05
N ASN A 266 -30.40 -9.84 -18.35
CA ASN A 266 -30.89 -8.65 -17.67
C ASN A 266 -31.94 -8.92 -16.57
N GLN A 267 -31.84 -10.06 -15.88
CA GLN A 267 -32.66 -10.34 -14.69
C GLN A 267 -31.92 -9.90 -13.42
N GLU A 268 -32.59 -9.12 -12.57
CA GLU A 268 -32.05 -8.77 -11.25
C GLU A 268 -32.16 -9.99 -10.33
N LEU A 269 -31.01 -10.56 -9.97
CA LEU A 269 -30.89 -11.74 -9.11
C LEU A 269 -30.93 -11.35 -7.63
N LYS A 270 -30.28 -10.23 -7.28
CA LYS A 270 -30.11 -9.80 -5.88
C LYS A 270 -29.86 -8.29 -5.79
N ARG A 271 -30.24 -7.71 -4.65
CA ARG A 271 -29.93 -6.33 -4.28
C ARG A 271 -29.18 -6.26 -2.95
N MET A 272 -28.15 -5.44 -2.89
CA MET A 272 -27.26 -5.29 -1.73
C MET A 272 -26.91 -3.82 -1.48
N ARG A 273 -26.45 -3.50 -0.26
CA ARG A 273 -26.13 -2.13 0.18
C ARG A 273 -24.75 -2.08 0.81
N TYR A 274 -23.75 -1.68 0.02
CA TYR A 274 -22.33 -1.67 0.40
C TYR A 274 -21.57 -0.54 -0.29
N ASP A 275 -20.37 -0.23 0.19
CA ASP A 275 -19.51 0.75 -0.47
C ASP A 275 -19.01 0.21 -1.81
N ALA A 276 -18.59 -1.05 -1.82
CA ALA A 276 -18.10 -1.75 -3.00
C ALA A 276 -18.42 -3.24 -2.96
N LEU A 277 -18.60 -3.81 -4.14
CA LEU A 277 -18.59 -5.24 -4.40
C LEU A 277 -17.52 -5.54 -5.46
N LEU A 278 -16.70 -6.54 -5.21
CA LEU A 278 -15.63 -6.97 -6.12
C LEU A 278 -15.68 -8.49 -6.30
N PRO A 279 -15.67 -9.01 -7.54
CA PRO A 279 -15.54 -10.44 -7.78
C PRO A 279 -14.24 -10.97 -7.16
N TYR A 280 -14.32 -12.05 -6.39
CA TYR A 280 -13.17 -12.61 -5.67
C TYR A 280 -12.72 -13.99 -6.22
N GLY A 281 -13.54 -14.65 -7.05
CA GLY A 281 -13.28 -16.00 -7.55
C GLY A 281 -14.08 -17.08 -6.82
N LYS A 282 -14.16 -18.29 -7.38
CA LYS A 282 -14.84 -19.46 -6.78
C LYS A 282 -16.30 -19.19 -6.31
N GLY A 283 -17.02 -18.29 -6.99
CA GLY A 283 -18.39 -17.92 -6.63
C GLY A 283 -18.51 -16.93 -5.46
N LEU A 284 -17.43 -16.24 -5.12
CA LEU A 284 -17.36 -15.33 -3.97
C LEU A 284 -17.30 -13.87 -4.41
N THR A 285 -17.81 -13.01 -3.54
CA THR A 285 -17.71 -11.55 -3.69
C THR A 285 -17.05 -10.95 -2.46
N GLU A 286 -16.02 -10.13 -2.66
CA GLU A 286 -15.49 -9.25 -1.62
C GLU A 286 -16.44 -8.06 -1.45
N VAL A 287 -16.87 -7.86 -0.21
CA VAL A 287 -17.73 -6.75 0.19
C VAL A 287 -16.92 -5.72 0.96
N ARG A 288 -17.23 -4.44 0.78
CA ARG A 288 -16.68 -3.36 1.61
C ARG A 288 -17.77 -2.50 2.22
N ALA A 289 -17.68 -2.22 3.52
CA ALA A 289 -18.53 -1.26 4.23
C ALA A 289 -17.74 -0.53 5.32
N ASN A 290 -17.70 0.82 5.26
CA ASN A 290 -17.02 1.70 6.20
C ASN A 290 -15.60 1.19 6.55
N ASP A 291 -14.78 1.03 5.51
CA ASP A 291 -13.38 0.57 5.56
C ASP A 291 -13.15 -0.86 6.08
N LYS A 292 -14.23 -1.60 6.33
CA LYS A 292 -14.17 -3.03 6.64
C LYS A 292 -14.53 -3.86 5.43
N THR A 293 -13.92 -5.03 5.32
CA THR A 293 -14.13 -5.98 4.23
C THR A 293 -14.35 -7.39 4.74
N TRP A 294 -15.12 -8.17 3.99
CA TRP A 294 -15.37 -9.60 4.24
C TRP A 294 -15.82 -10.27 2.94
N LEU A 295 -15.82 -11.60 2.93
CA LEU A 295 -16.30 -12.39 1.80
C LEU A 295 -17.75 -12.82 2.02
N ILE A 296 -18.52 -12.80 0.94
CA ILE A 296 -19.86 -13.38 0.88
C ILE A 296 -19.96 -14.47 -0.19
N ASN A 297 -20.86 -15.42 0.02
CA ASN A 297 -21.29 -16.36 -1.01
C ASN A 297 -22.35 -15.74 -1.95
N THR A 298 -22.81 -16.51 -2.94
CA THR A 298 -23.84 -16.11 -3.90
C THR A 298 -25.20 -15.80 -3.25
N GLU A 299 -25.48 -16.34 -2.08
CA GLU A 299 -26.70 -16.09 -1.30
C GLU A 299 -26.62 -14.79 -0.47
N ALA A 300 -25.46 -14.12 -0.49
CA ALA A 300 -25.08 -12.95 0.30
C ALA A 300 -24.87 -13.24 1.80
N GLU A 301 -24.54 -14.47 2.14
CA GLU A 301 -24.14 -14.87 3.50
C GLU A 301 -22.66 -14.57 3.71
N ALA A 302 -22.32 -13.99 4.86
CA ALA A 302 -20.94 -13.69 5.20
C ALA A 302 -20.20 -14.98 5.60
N LEU A 303 -19.13 -15.28 4.88
CA LEU A 303 -18.26 -16.44 5.15
C LEU A 303 -17.10 -16.09 6.09
N THR A 304 -16.76 -14.81 6.20
CA THR A 304 -15.70 -14.32 7.07
C THR A 304 -16.22 -13.25 8.05
N PRO A 305 -15.51 -13.02 9.17
CA PRO A 305 -15.77 -11.88 10.06
C PRO A 305 -15.86 -10.54 9.33
N LYS A 306 -16.79 -9.67 9.74
CA LYS A 306 -17.08 -8.36 9.13
C LYS A 306 -16.23 -7.22 9.71
N ASN A 307 -14.96 -7.49 9.99
CA ASN A 307 -14.09 -6.55 10.71
C ASN A 307 -12.66 -6.44 10.13
N TYR A 308 -12.36 -7.12 9.03
CA TYR A 308 -11.06 -7.02 8.39
C TYR A 308 -10.89 -5.67 7.70
N ASP A 309 -9.70 -5.10 7.81
CA ASP A 309 -9.33 -3.88 7.09
C ASP A 309 -9.07 -4.20 5.62
N GLN A 310 -8.46 -5.36 5.35
CA GLN A 310 -8.05 -5.79 4.01
C GLN A 310 -8.09 -7.31 3.90
N LEU A 311 -8.41 -7.78 2.69
CA LEU A 311 -8.29 -9.16 2.26
C LEU A 311 -7.38 -9.22 1.03
N LYS A 312 -6.56 -10.28 0.95
CA LYS A 312 -5.70 -10.53 -0.20
C LYS A 312 -5.67 -12.03 -0.51
N GLY A 313 -6.28 -12.40 -1.62
CA GLY A 313 -6.19 -13.75 -2.17
C GLY A 313 -4.84 -14.00 -2.85
N PHE A 314 -4.42 -15.26 -2.83
CA PHE A 314 -3.24 -15.75 -3.53
C PHE A 314 -3.60 -16.99 -4.36
N ASP A 315 -2.92 -17.20 -5.48
CA ASP A 315 -3.17 -18.33 -6.39
C ASP A 315 -3.00 -19.70 -5.71
N SER A 316 -2.27 -19.75 -4.60
CA SER A 316 -2.08 -20.93 -3.74
C SER A 316 -3.31 -21.33 -2.91
N GLY A 317 -4.42 -20.58 -2.98
CA GLY A 317 -5.65 -20.85 -2.22
C GLY A 317 -5.73 -20.12 -0.88
N PHE A 318 -4.59 -19.77 -0.26
CA PHE A 318 -4.58 -18.99 0.97
C PHE A 318 -5.11 -17.56 0.79
N VAL A 319 -5.66 -17.03 1.88
CA VAL A 319 -6.06 -15.63 1.99
C VAL A 319 -5.34 -14.98 3.15
N ALA A 320 -4.64 -13.88 2.88
CA ALA A 320 -4.14 -13.02 3.94
C ALA A 320 -5.22 -12.01 4.32
N PHE A 321 -5.45 -11.83 5.62
CA PHE A 321 -6.39 -10.85 6.16
C PHE A 321 -5.66 -9.89 7.08
N ARG A 322 -6.18 -8.67 7.21
CA ARG A 322 -5.61 -7.63 8.07
C ARG A 322 -6.62 -7.15 9.10
N ILE A 323 -6.22 -7.10 10.36
CA ILE A 323 -6.99 -6.49 11.46
C ILE A 323 -6.05 -5.56 12.22
N ASP A 324 -6.49 -4.32 12.47
CA ASP A 324 -5.77 -3.33 13.27
C ASP A 324 -4.32 -3.17 12.81
N SER A 325 -4.15 -3.09 11.49
CA SER A 325 -2.85 -3.01 10.81
C SER A 325 -1.95 -4.25 10.89
N ARG A 326 -2.36 -5.35 11.55
CA ARG A 326 -1.63 -6.62 11.61
C ARG A 326 -2.19 -7.64 10.62
N TRP A 327 -1.32 -8.41 9.99
CA TRP A 327 -1.66 -9.47 9.05
C TRP A 327 -1.81 -10.81 9.74
N GLY A 328 -2.75 -11.61 9.25
CA GLY A 328 -2.96 -13.03 9.53
C GLY A 328 -3.19 -13.80 8.23
N VAL A 329 -3.31 -15.12 8.34
CA VAL A 329 -3.49 -16.02 7.19
C VAL A 329 -4.59 -17.04 7.48
N MET A 330 -5.42 -17.31 6.50
CA MET A 330 -6.42 -18.36 6.51
C MET A 330 -6.31 -19.26 5.28
N ASP A 331 -6.83 -20.48 5.40
CA ASP A 331 -6.95 -21.43 4.30
C ASP A 331 -8.07 -21.02 3.32
N ASP A 332 -8.29 -21.85 2.29
CA ASP A 332 -9.31 -21.61 1.27
C ASP A 332 -10.74 -21.99 1.72
N GLN A 333 -10.88 -22.53 2.94
CA GLN A 333 -12.15 -22.68 3.66
C GLN A 333 -12.35 -21.60 4.75
N TYR A 334 -11.49 -20.57 4.78
CA TYR A 334 -11.52 -19.45 5.71
C TYR A 334 -11.26 -19.79 7.18
N ASN A 335 -10.65 -20.94 7.47
CA ASN A 335 -10.16 -21.23 8.80
C ASN A 335 -8.88 -20.45 9.05
N VAL A 336 -8.82 -19.73 10.17
CA VAL A 336 -7.63 -18.96 10.56
C VAL A 336 -6.49 -19.91 10.90
N LEU A 337 -5.53 -20.03 9.98
CA LEU A 337 -4.27 -20.78 10.18
C LEU A 337 -3.32 -20.00 11.08
N MET A 338 -3.24 -18.68 10.86
CA MET A 338 -2.36 -17.79 11.59
C MET A 338 -3.10 -16.52 12.00
N PRO A 339 -3.18 -16.18 13.30
CA PRO A 339 -3.91 -15.00 13.76
C PRO A 339 -3.26 -13.70 13.27
N ALA A 340 -4.06 -12.62 13.22
CA ALA A 340 -3.57 -11.29 12.85
C ALA A 340 -2.61 -10.72 13.89
N ARG A 341 -1.32 -11.04 13.73
CA ARG A 341 -0.26 -10.56 14.62
C ARG A 341 1.01 -10.16 13.89
N PHE A 342 1.07 -10.25 12.57
CA PHE A 342 2.30 -10.00 11.80
C PHE A 342 2.32 -8.59 11.20
N ASP A 343 3.51 -7.99 11.07
CA ASP A 343 3.70 -6.71 10.37
C ASP A 343 3.54 -6.88 8.87
N SER A 344 3.93 -8.05 8.34
CA SER A 344 3.84 -8.35 6.92
C SER A 344 3.69 -9.85 6.69
N VAL A 345 2.97 -10.21 5.63
CA VAL A 345 2.82 -11.59 5.17
C VAL A 345 3.05 -11.63 3.66
N PHE A 346 3.80 -12.63 3.22
CA PHE A 346 4.02 -12.94 1.82
C PHE A 346 3.86 -14.45 1.61
N LEU A 347 3.36 -14.85 0.44
CA LEU A 347 3.21 -16.26 0.08
C LEU A 347 3.88 -16.53 -1.25
N SER A 348 4.66 -17.60 -1.31
CA SER A 348 5.35 -18.03 -2.53
C SER A 348 5.69 -19.50 -2.44
N GLU A 349 5.53 -20.22 -3.55
CA GLU A 349 5.95 -21.64 -3.70
C GLU A 349 5.44 -22.58 -2.59
N GLY A 350 4.21 -22.38 -2.12
CA GLY A 350 3.64 -23.22 -1.06
C GLY A 350 4.33 -23.02 0.29
N MET A 351 4.81 -21.81 0.56
CA MET A 351 5.38 -21.39 1.84
C MET A 351 4.79 -20.04 2.25
N ILE A 352 4.63 -19.84 3.55
CA ILE A 352 4.15 -18.60 4.15
C ILE A 352 5.32 -17.91 4.85
N TYR A 353 5.59 -16.67 4.46
CA TYR A 353 6.63 -15.83 5.05
C TYR A 353 5.96 -14.75 5.87
N THR A 354 6.33 -14.65 7.14
CA THR A 354 5.80 -13.63 8.05
C THR A 354 6.93 -12.78 8.58
N ARG A 355 6.64 -11.51 8.83
CA ARG A 355 7.56 -10.58 9.49
C ARG A 355 6.93 -10.04 10.75
N GLU A 356 7.65 -10.08 11.87
CA GLU A 356 7.20 -9.53 13.14
C GLU A 356 8.34 -8.91 13.95
N MET A 357 7.98 -8.08 14.93
CA MET A 357 8.91 -7.45 15.85
C MET A 357 9.39 -8.44 16.91
N ILE A 358 10.68 -8.76 16.91
CA ILE A 358 11.30 -9.69 17.84
C ILE A 358 12.55 -9.01 18.43
N HIS A 359 12.59 -8.85 19.76
CA HIS A 359 13.67 -8.15 20.47
C HIS A 359 13.99 -6.75 19.90
N GLY A 360 12.98 -5.99 19.46
CA GLY A 360 13.15 -4.64 18.92
C GLY A 360 13.62 -4.57 17.47
N LYS A 361 13.72 -5.70 16.76
CA LYS A 361 14.04 -5.78 15.33
C LYS A 361 12.93 -6.51 14.56
N LEU A 362 12.59 -6.02 13.38
CA LEU A 362 11.70 -6.75 12.46
C LEU A 362 12.47 -7.93 11.86
N MET A 363 11.95 -9.14 12.06
CA MET A 363 12.56 -10.37 11.56
C MET A 363 11.54 -11.25 10.85
N TRP A 364 12.01 -11.98 9.85
CA TRP A 364 11.26 -12.92 9.03
C TRP A 364 11.31 -14.33 9.60
N SER A 365 10.22 -15.05 9.40
CA SER A 365 10.08 -16.48 9.67
C SER A 365 9.36 -17.15 8.49
N MET A 366 9.68 -18.43 8.28
CA MET A 366 9.13 -19.25 7.20
C MET A 366 8.29 -20.38 7.77
N TYR A 367 7.11 -20.58 7.19
CA TYR A 367 6.10 -21.55 7.59
C TYR A 367 5.66 -22.36 6.38
N ASP A 368 5.22 -23.60 6.59
CA ASP A 368 4.55 -24.37 5.55
C ASP A 368 3.08 -23.97 5.38
N GLU A 369 2.41 -24.63 4.44
CA GLU A 369 0.99 -24.49 4.09
C GLU A 369 0.03 -24.79 5.26
N LEU A 370 0.49 -25.55 6.25
CA LEU A 370 -0.28 -25.89 7.45
C LEU A 370 -0.06 -24.88 8.59
N GLY A 371 0.71 -23.81 8.33
CA GLY A 371 1.05 -22.81 9.34
C GLY A 371 2.09 -23.30 10.35
N VAL A 372 2.82 -24.38 10.06
CA VAL A 372 3.88 -24.89 10.92
C VAL A 372 5.19 -24.18 10.59
N LYS A 373 5.82 -23.57 11.60
CA LYS A 373 7.10 -22.88 11.44
C LYS A 373 8.17 -23.89 11.02
N LYS A 374 8.85 -23.61 9.91
CA LYS A 374 9.98 -24.40 9.38
C LYS A 374 11.32 -23.78 9.74
N SER A 375 11.43 -22.46 9.64
CA SER A 375 12.66 -21.76 9.97
C SER A 375 13.03 -21.97 11.46
N HIS A 376 14.18 -22.57 11.73
CA HIS A 376 14.71 -22.73 13.09
C HIS A 376 15.00 -21.38 13.77
N TYR A 377 15.50 -20.41 12.99
CA TYR A 377 15.81 -19.06 13.44
C TYR A 377 14.84 -18.03 12.88
N ASN A 378 14.87 -16.83 13.46
CA ASN A 378 14.30 -15.64 12.83
C ASN A 378 15.41 -14.96 12.04
N TYR A 379 15.11 -14.57 10.81
CA TYR A 379 16.08 -14.02 9.87
C TYR A 379 15.86 -12.54 9.65
N ASP A 380 16.93 -11.79 9.41
CA ASP A 380 16.87 -10.39 9.00
C ASP A 380 16.18 -10.27 7.62
N GLU A 381 16.41 -11.25 6.75
CA GLU A 381 15.88 -11.31 5.40
C GLU A 381 15.76 -12.78 4.94
N ILE A 382 14.73 -13.07 4.14
CA ILE A 382 14.57 -14.33 3.41
C ILE A 382 14.31 -13.97 1.95
N GLY A 383 15.20 -14.38 1.06
CA GLY A 383 15.08 -14.12 -0.37
C GLY A 383 14.26 -15.19 -1.10
N LYS A 384 14.05 -14.97 -2.40
CA LYS A 384 13.35 -15.92 -3.27
C LYS A 384 14.13 -17.24 -3.35
N ARG A 385 13.41 -18.37 -3.38
CA ARG A 385 14.00 -19.69 -3.58
C ARG A 385 14.84 -19.72 -4.85
N THR A 386 16.00 -20.37 -4.76
CA THR A 386 16.89 -20.60 -5.88
C THR A 386 17.41 -22.04 -5.84
N SER A 387 17.36 -22.75 -6.97
CA SER A 387 17.46 -24.21 -7.00
C SER A 387 16.48 -24.86 -6.02
N HIS A 388 16.97 -25.36 -4.88
CA HIS A 388 16.15 -26.01 -3.84
C HIS A 388 16.32 -25.34 -2.46
N LEU A 389 17.07 -24.24 -2.39
CA LEU A 389 17.44 -23.55 -1.18
C LEU A 389 16.87 -22.12 -1.16
N TYR A 390 16.74 -21.56 0.04
CA TYR A 390 16.31 -20.19 0.29
C TYR A 390 17.49 -19.41 0.86
N PRO A 391 17.93 -18.31 0.22
CA PRO A 391 18.94 -17.44 0.78
C PRO A 391 18.35 -16.74 2.00
N VAL A 392 19.07 -16.79 3.12
CA VAL A 392 18.63 -16.19 4.38
C VAL A 392 19.75 -15.36 4.99
N LYS A 393 19.38 -14.28 5.66
CA LYS A 393 20.31 -13.40 6.34
C LYS A 393 20.11 -13.46 7.84
N ARG A 394 21.14 -13.80 8.60
CA ARG A 394 21.12 -13.84 10.07
C ARG A 394 22.27 -13.00 10.61
N GLN A 395 21.97 -12.08 11.52
CA GLN A 395 22.98 -11.23 12.17
C GLN A 395 23.86 -10.47 11.15
N GLY A 396 23.27 -10.03 10.04
CA GLY A 396 23.99 -9.32 8.98
C GLY A 396 24.71 -10.19 7.95
N HIS A 397 24.77 -11.51 8.13
CA HIS A 397 25.46 -12.43 7.22
C HIS A 397 24.49 -13.38 6.51
N TRP A 398 24.79 -13.69 5.26
CA TRP A 398 23.99 -14.54 4.39
C TRP A 398 24.42 -16.01 4.45
N GLY A 399 23.44 -16.89 4.31
CA GLY A 399 23.57 -18.33 4.17
C GLY A 399 22.37 -18.88 3.41
N PHE A 400 22.16 -20.20 3.48
CA PHE A 400 21.05 -20.86 2.78
C PHE A 400 20.39 -21.92 3.66
N ILE A 401 19.06 -21.96 3.63
CA ILE A 401 18.25 -23.02 4.25
C ILE A 401 17.50 -23.82 3.20
N ASP A 402 17.12 -25.05 3.52
CA ASP A 402 16.22 -25.84 2.68
C ASP A 402 14.73 -25.52 2.98
N ARG A 403 13.81 -26.27 2.37
CA ARG A 403 12.36 -26.13 2.62
C ARG A 403 11.94 -26.60 4.02
N SER A 404 12.70 -27.50 4.64
CA SER A 404 12.46 -27.93 6.02
C SER A 404 12.89 -26.87 7.04
N GLY A 405 13.72 -25.91 6.62
CA GLY A 405 14.24 -24.81 7.41
C GLY A 405 15.58 -25.11 8.06
N GLU A 406 16.21 -26.23 7.69
CA GLU A 406 17.57 -26.59 8.09
C GLU A 406 18.59 -25.71 7.36
N GLU A 407 19.60 -25.25 8.09
CA GLU A 407 20.70 -24.44 7.55
C GLU A 407 21.67 -25.36 6.82
N VAL A 408 21.57 -25.39 5.49
CA VAL A 408 22.45 -26.19 4.62
C VAL A 408 23.78 -25.49 4.43
N ILE A 409 23.77 -24.15 4.29
CA ILE A 409 24.97 -23.33 4.17
C ILE A 409 24.90 -22.25 5.25
N HIS A 410 25.93 -22.19 6.09
CA HIS A 410 25.93 -21.32 7.25
C HIS A 410 25.87 -19.83 6.90
N CYS A 411 25.22 -19.05 7.77
CA CYS A 411 25.13 -17.59 7.63
C CYS A 411 26.46 -16.90 7.96
N VAL A 412 27.43 -16.96 7.06
CA VAL A 412 28.78 -16.40 7.23
C VAL A 412 29.20 -15.43 6.11
N TYR A 413 28.41 -15.34 5.04
CA TYR A 413 28.76 -14.57 3.85
C TYR A 413 28.31 -13.10 3.94
N ASP A 414 29.07 -12.19 3.35
CA ASP A 414 28.71 -10.76 3.26
C ASP A 414 27.58 -10.53 2.25
N GLU A 415 27.57 -11.33 1.18
CA GLU A 415 26.55 -11.34 0.13
C GLU A 415 26.47 -12.71 -0.57
N VAL A 416 25.33 -13.01 -1.19
CA VAL A 416 25.10 -14.26 -1.94
C VAL A 416 24.29 -13.97 -3.20
N SER A 417 24.58 -14.71 -4.27
CA SER A 417 23.81 -14.71 -5.52
C SER A 417 22.85 -15.91 -5.61
N PRO A 418 21.80 -15.86 -6.45
CA PRO A 418 21.02 -17.05 -6.77
C PRO A 418 21.90 -18.18 -7.33
N PHE A 419 21.56 -19.42 -7.02
CA PHE A 419 22.15 -20.59 -7.63
C PHE A 419 21.87 -20.64 -9.14
N VAL A 420 22.92 -20.94 -9.90
CA VAL A 420 22.89 -21.22 -11.34
C VAL A 420 23.59 -22.57 -11.52
N ASP A 421 22.86 -23.56 -12.06
CA ASP A 421 23.32 -24.95 -12.24
C ASP A 421 23.99 -25.59 -11.01
N GLY A 422 23.55 -25.17 -9.81
CA GLY A 422 24.06 -25.69 -8.55
C GLY A 422 25.25 -24.97 -7.95
N LEU A 423 25.71 -23.89 -8.57
CA LEU A 423 26.76 -23.03 -8.05
C LEU A 423 26.21 -21.65 -7.66
N SER A 424 26.76 -21.04 -6.62
CA SER A 424 26.44 -19.68 -6.19
C SER A 424 27.70 -18.87 -5.96
N ALA A 425 27.71 -17.63 -6.48
CA ALA A 425 28.73 -16.65 -6.13
C ALA A 425 28.42 -16.05 -4.76
N VAL A 426 29.43 -16.04 -3.89
CA VAL A 426 29.31 -15.56 -2.50
C VAL A 426 30.44 -14.59 -2.17
N GLY A 427 30.11 -13.56 -1.39
CA GLY A 427 31.06 -12.62 -0.82
C GLY A 427 31.51 -13.05 0.57
N PHE A 428 32.80 -13.09 0.84
CA PHE A 428 33.37 -13.46 2.13
C PHE A 428 34.55 -12.54 2.46
N HIS A 429 34.46 -11.79 3.56
CA HIS A 429 35.47 -10.79 3.97
C HIS A 429 35.85 -9.78 2.87
N ARG A 430 34.84 -9.26 2.14
CA ARG A 430 35.00 -8.34 0.99
C ARG A 430 35.72 -8.92 -0.24
N GLU A 431 35.90 -10.23 -0.28
CA GLU A 431 36.34 -10.99 -1.46
C GLU A 431 35.20 -11.87 -1.97
N PHE A 432 35.31 -12.41 -3.17
CA PHE A 432 34.25 -13.16 -3.84
C PHE A 432 34.75 -14.54 -4.25
N GLY A 433 33.96 -15.57 -3.99
CA GLY A 433 34.24 -16.95 -4.40
C GLY A 433 32.98 -17.65 -4.92
N ILE A 434 33.10 -18.93 -5.23
CA ILE A 434 31.99 -19.78 -5.68
C ILE A 434 31.88 -20.97 -4.74
N VAL A 435 30.66 -21.24 -4.29
CA VAL A 435 30.33 -22.44 -3.52
C VAL A 435 29.28 -23.27 -4.25
N ASP A 436 29.25 -24.57 -3.95
CA ASP A 436 28.21 -25.47 -4.42
C ASP A 436 26.98 -25.50 -3.47
N LYS A 437 26.09 -26.47 -3.65
CA LYS A 437 24.87 -26.63 -2.84
C LYS A 437 25.13 -27.10 -1.40
N THR A 438 26.29 -27.67 -1.10
CA THR A 438 26.69 -28.07 0.27
C THR A 438 27.45 -26.95 0.98
N GLY A 439 27.88 -25.92 0.24
CA GLY A 439 28.66 -24.81 0.75
C GLY A 439 30.17 -25.03 0.63
N ASP A 440 30.60 -26.07 -0.09
CA ASP A 440 32.00 -26.35 -0.34
C ASP A 440 32.55 -25.37 -1.39
N TRP A 441 33.77 -24.90 -1.15
CA TRP A 441 34.43 -23.95 -2.05
C TRP A 441 34.83 -24.62 -3.36
N ILE A 442 34.23 -24.14 -4.46
CA ILE A 442 34.63 -24.48 -5.82
C ILE A 442 35.67 -23.48 -6.34
N VAL A 443 35.49 -22.19 -6.02
CA VAL A 443 36.47 -21.13 -6.28
C VAL A 443 36.69 -20.36 -4.99
N LEU A 444 37.93 -20.36 -4.49
CA LEU A 444 38.31 -19.65 -3.27
C LEU A 444 38.10 -18.13 -3.43
N PRO A 445 37.84 -17.41 -2.31
CA PRO A 445 37.67 -15.97 -2.33
C PRO A 445 38.83 -15.22 -3.00
N GLN A 446 38.48 -14.27 -3.86
CA GLN A 446 39.41 -13.36 -4.54
C GLN A 446 38.82 -11.96 -4.65
N LYS A 447 39.68 -10.94 -4.85
CA LYS A 447 39.24 -9.54 -4.91
C LYS A 447 38.29 -9.21 -6.07
N ALA A 448 38.43 -9.92 -7.19
CA ALA A 448 37.60 -9.68 -8.37
C ALA A 448 36.17 -10.18 -8.12
N ARG A 449 35.16 -9.38 -8.46
CA ARG A 449 33.74 -9.77 -8.38
C ARG A 449 33.46 -10.96 -9.27
N ILE A 450 32.66 -11.91 -8.78
CA ILE A 450 32.33 -13.13 -9.51
C ILE A 450 30.86 -13.14 -9.92
N ARG A 451 30.60 -13.63 -11.13
CA ARG A 451 29.26 -14.02 -11.57
C ARG A 451 29.33 -15.40 -12.23
N VAL A 452 28.55 -16.35 -11.71
CA VAL A 452 28.39 -17.69 -12.28
C VAL A 452 27.59 -17.60 -13.58
N ILE A 453 28.02 -18.33 -14.63
CA ILE A 453 27.27 -18.48 -15.89
C ILE A 453 26.50 -19.80 -15.90
N ASN A 454 27.18 -20.90 -15.57
CA ASN A 454 26.65 -22.25 -15.47
C ASN A 454 27.59 -23.11 -14.61
N ASP A 455 27.42 -24.43 -14.62
CA ASP A 455 28.22 -25.41 -13.88
C ASP A 455 29.67 -25.58 -14.38
N GLN A 456 30.05 -24.92 -15.49
CA GLN A 456 31.40 -24.98 -16.06
C GLN A 456 32.12 -23.64 -16.10
N TYR A 457 31.39 -22.53 -16.24
CA TYR A 457 31.95 -21.22 -16.54
C TYR A 457 31.48 -20.14 -15.58
N TYR A 458 32.37 -19.19 -15.33
CA TYR A 458 32.10 -17.98 -14.55
C TYR A 458 32.89 -16.81 -15.10
N VAL A 459 32.46 -15.60 -14.77
CA VAL A 459 33.22 -14.38 -15.06
C VAL A 459 33.71 -13.72 -13.79
N THR A 460 34.90 -13.14 -13.90
CA THR A 460 35.50 -12.27 -12.88
C THR A 460 35.59 -10.85 -13.41
N ASN A 461 35.36 -9.85 -12.56
CA ASN A 461 35.53 -8.44 -12.90
C ASN A 461 36.28 -7.71 -11.77
N ASP A 462 37.44 -7.14 -12.08
CA ASP A 462 38.29 -6.43 -11.11
C ASP A 462 38.09 -4.90 -11.12
N GLY A 463 37.09 -4.41 -11.85
CA GLY A 463 36.78 -2.99 -12.06
C GLY A 463 37.27 -2.43 -13.40
N ARG A 464 38.23 -3.09 -14.06
CA ARG A 464 38.74 -2.72 -15.38
C ARG A 464 38.63 -3.86 -16.38
N LEU A 465 38.97 -5.08 -15.96
CA LEU A 465 39.05 -6.25 -16.81
C LEU A 465 37.94 -7.25 -16.44
N THR A 466 37.19 -7.69 -17.45
CA THR A 466 36.26 -8.82 -17.33
C THR A 466 36.90 -10.06 -17.92
N THR A 467 37.01 -11.13 -17.14
CA THR A 467 37.67 -12.39 -17.54
C THR A 467 36.69 -13.56 -17.45
N LEU A 468 36.44 -14.25 -18.56
CA LEU A 468 35.77 -15.54 -18.63
C LEU A 468 36.74 -16.64 -18.19
N LYS A 469 36.28 -17.47 -17.26
CA LYS A 469 37.05 -18.58 -16.72
C LYS A 469 36.24 -19.88 -16.76
N SER A 470 36.92 -20.97 -17.07
CA SER A 470 36.48 -22.35 -16.84
C SER A 470 36.88 -22.74 -15.42
N LEU A 471 36.04 -23.55 -14.77
CA LEU A 471 36.38 -24.17 -13.49
C LEU A 471 37.55 -25.14 -13.61
N ASP A 472 37.70 -25.81 -14.76
CA ASP A 472 38.73 -26.84 -14.98
C ASP A 472 39.99 -26.29 -15.67
N GLU A 473 39.82 -25.41 -16.65
CA GLU A 473 40.90 -24.99 -17.58
C GLU A 473 41.45 -23.58 -17.30
N GLY A 474 40.91 -22.88 -16.31
CA GLY A 474 41.37 -21.54 -15.93
C GLY A 474 40.85 -20.42 -16.84
N THR A 475 41.71 -19.47 -17.21
CA THR A 475 41.28 -18.29 -17.99
C THR A 475 41.11 -18.61 -19.47
N ILE A 476 39.92 -18.33 -20.01
CA ILE A 476 39.56 -18.61 -21.40
C ILE A 476 39.64 -17.34 -22.25
N TYR A 477 39.06 -16.25 -21.75
CA TYR A 477 38.95 -14.99 -22.48
C TYR A 477 38.97 -13.82 -21.50
N PHE A 478 39.52 -12.67 -21.92
CA PHE A 478 39.47 -11.45 -21.13
C PHE A 478 39.27 -10.24 -22.03
N THR A 479 38.59 -9.23 -21.50
CA THR A 479 38.36 -7.97 -22.20
C THR A 479 38.16 -6.81 -21.23
N GLU A 480 38.56 -5.62 -21.64
CA GLU A 480 38.24 -4.36 -20.94
C GLU A 480 36.92 -3.75 -21.44
N ASN A 481 36.33 -4.32 -22.49
CA ASN A 481 35.09 -3.86 -23.09
C ASN A 481 33.85 -4.40 -22.35
N PRO A 482 32.71 -3.70 -22.43
CA PRO A 482 31.45 -4.20 -21.91
C PRO A 482 31.09 -5.57 -22.50
N LEU A 483 30.75 -6.52 -21.62
CA LEU A 483 30.45 -7.91 -21.97
C LEU A 483 29.01 -8.25 -21.56
N GLU A 484 28.21 -8.68 -22.53
CA GLU A 484 26.89 -9.26 -22.30
C GLU A 484 26.98 -10.79 -22.35
N ILE A 485 26.42 -11.45 -21.33
CA ILE A 485 26.43 -12.91 -21.20
C ILE A 485 25.11 -13.45 -21.74
N LYS A 486 25.16 -14.36 -22.73
CA LYS A 486 24.02 -15.13 -23.24
C LYS A 486 24.15 -16.60 -22.81
N GLU A 487 23.11 -17.39 -23.05
CA GLU A 487 23.05 -18.80 -22.60
C GLU A 487 24.27 -19.64 -23.04
N ASN A 488 24.72 -19.48 -24.28
CA ASN A 488 25.77 -20.34 -24.87
C ASN A 488 26.93 -19.55 -25.49
N TYR A 489 27.02 -18.24 -25.28
CA TYR A 489 28.06 -17.37 -25.84
C TYR A 489 28.09 -16.02 -25.12
N LEU A 490 29.15 -15.26 -25.37
CA LEU A 490 29.33 -13.89 -24.92
C LEU A 490 29.20 -12.92 -26.10
N LEU A 491 28.69 -11.72 -25.82
CA LEU A 491 28.71 -10.58 -26.74
C LEU A 491 29.58 -9.49 -26.14
N GLU A 492 30.69 -9.18 -26.79
CA GLU A 492 31.57 -8.08 -26.42
C GLU A 492 31.25 -6.85 -27.27
N HIS A 493 31.06 -5.71 -26.62
CA HIS A 493 30.74 -4.44 -27.27
C HIS A 493 31.98 -3.55 -27.37
N LEU A 494 32.52 -3.40 -28.58
CA LEU A 494 33.71 -2.58 -28.84
C LEU A 494 33.36 -1.09 -28.91
N SER A 495 34.36 -0.22 -28.75
CA SER A 495 34.19 1.24 -28.75
C SER A 495 33.71 1.82 -30.09
N ASP A 496 33.91 1.11 -31.19
CA ASP A 496 33.47 1.45 -32.54
C ASP A 496 32.04 0.98 -32.85
N GLY A 497 31.37 0.32 -31.90
CA GLY A 497 30.02 -0.22 -32.04
C GLY A 497 29.97 -1.64 -32.59
N THR A 498 31.12 -2.26 -32.90
CA THR A 498 31.18 -3.66 -33.30
C THR A 498 30.82 -4.57 -32.12
N ILE A 499 30.10 -5.67 -32.40
CA ILE A 499 29.79 -6.69 -31.41
C ILE A 499 30.45 -8.00 -31.78
N TRP A 500 31.34 -8.51 -30.94
CA TRP A 500 31.96 -9.81 -31.12
C TRP A 500 31.18 -10.90 -30.39
N LYS A 501 30.89 -11.99 -31.11
CA LYS A 501 30.32 -13.21 -30.52
C LYS A 501 31.46 -14.16 -30.16
N ILE A 502 31.66 -14.40 -28.87
CA ILE A 502 32.70 -15.29 -28.34
C ILE A 502 32.02 -16.55 -27.77
N ASP A 503 32.44 -17.74 -28.18
CA ASP A 503 31.99 -18.98 -27.53
C ASP A 503 32.70 -19.18 -26.18
N PHE A 504 32.24 -20.15 -25.39
CA PHE A 504 32.88 -20.45 -24.10
C PHE A 504 34.22 -21.19 -24.23
N GLN A 505 34.74 -21.40 -25.45
CA GLN A 505 36.12 -21.80 -25.69
C GLN A 505 37.01 -20.59 -26.04
N GLY A 506 36.50 -19.37 -25.92
CA GLY A 506 37.24 -18.14 -26.22
C GLY A 506 37.42 -17.90 -27.72
N ARG A 507 36.76 -18.69 -28.57
CA ARG A 507 36.83 -18.54 -30.03
C ARG A 507 35.79 -17.52 -30.45
N MET A 508 36.20 -16.64 -31.35
CA MET A 508 35.27 -15.74 -32.04
C MET A 508 34.43 -16.56 -33.03
N VAL A 509 33.27 -17.03 -32.58
CA VAL A 509 32.34 -17.83 -33.39
C VAL A 509 31.46 -16.87 -34.16
N LYS A 510 32.02 -16.39 -35.27
CA LYS A 510 31.39 -15.57 -36.31
C LYS A 510 31.25 -14.09 -35.91
N PRO A 511 31.66 -13.14 -36.77
CA PRO A 511 31.29 -11.74 -36.58
C PRO A 511 29.77 -11.64 -36.62
N ALA A 512 29.16 -11.15 -35.54
CA ALA A 512 27.80 -10.65 -35.60
C ALA A 512 27.85 -9.37 -36.44
N PHE A 513 27.70 -9.53 -37.76
CA PHE A 513 27.78 -8.48 -38.78
C PHE A 513 29.12 -7.73 -38.79
N SER A 514 29.91 -7.86 -39.87
CA SER A 514 31.03 -6.94 -40.09
C SER A 514 30.49 -5.50 -40.16
N SER A 515 30.83 -4.68 -39.18
CA SER A 515 30.23 -3.38 -38.89
C SER A 515 30.69 -2.23 -39.77
N ASP A 516 31.50 -2.45 -40.82
CA ASP A 516 31.84 -1.35 -41.73
C ASP A 516 30.76 -1.10 -42.79
N ARG A 517 29.91 -2.09 -43.08
CA ARG A 517 28.92 -1.99 -44.16
C ARG A 517 27.54 -1.51 -43.70
N TYR A 518 27.16 -1.79 -42.45
CA TYR A 518 25.80 -1.56 -41.97
C TYR A 518 25.81 -0.58 -40.81
N GLN A 519 25.04 0.50 -40.94
CA GLN A 519 24.82 1.50 -39.90
C GLN A 519 23.88 0.98 -38.80
N GLU A 520 22.95 0.09 -39.17
CA GLU A 520 21.94 -0.48 -38.26
C GLU A 520 21.41 -1.80 -38.83
N VAL A 521 21.11 -2.79 -37.98
CA VAL A 521 20.43 -4.04 -38.37
C VAL A 521 19.33 -4.36 -37.34
N ARG A 522 18.08 -4.49 -37.80
CA ARG A 522 16.93 -4.85 -36.96
C ARG A 522 16.87 -6.37 -36.74
N ALA A 523 16.13 -6.79 -35.70
CA ALA A 523 15.90 -8.19 -35.37
C ALA A 523 15.29 -8.96 -36.55
N PRO A 524 15.60 -10.26 -36.70
CA PRO A 524 15.06 -11.06 -37.80
C PRO A 524 13.55 -11.22 -37.69
N SER A 525 12.88 -11.16 -38.83
CA SER A 525 11.49 -11.58 -38.99
C SER A 525 11.27 -12.27 -40.32
N GLU A 526 10.58 -13.40 -40.30
CA GLU A 526 10.30 -14.26 -41.46
C GLU A 526 11.52 -14.57 -42.36
N GLY A 527 12.71 -14.68 -41.76
CA GLY A 527 13.97 -15.00 -42.45
C GLY A 527 14.73 -13.80 -43.02
N PHE A 528 14.28 -12.57 -42.76
CA PHE A 528 14.92 -11.33 -43.19
C PHE A 528 15.31 -10.44 -42.02
N TYR A 529 16.38 -9.67 -42.21
CA TYR A 529 16.80 -8.58 -41.31
C TYR A 529 16.75 -7.28 -42.10
N ALA A 530 16.05 -6.26 -41.58
CA ALA A 530 16.14 -4.92 -42.16
C ALA A 530 17.49 -4.31 -41.78
N ALA A 531 18.29 -3.92 -42.77
CA ALA A 531 19.65 -3.45 -42.57
C ALA A 531 19.86 -2.11 -43.28
N LYS A 532 20.45 -1.14 -42.57
CA LYS A 532 20.74 0.21 -43.05
C LYS A 532 22.16 0.28 -43.62
N ILE A 533 22.27 0.61 -44.90
CA ILE A 533 23.51 0.72 -45.68
C ILE A 533 23.46 2.08 -46.38
N ASP A 534 24.51 2.89 -46.24
CA ASP A 534 24.62 4.22 -46.87
C ASP A 534 23.40 5.13 -46.59
N GLY A 535 22.87 5.09 -45.36
CA GLY A 535 21.72 5.91 -44.95
C GLY A 535 20.35 5.35 -45.33
N LYS A 536 20.26 4.24 -46.08
CA LYS A 536 19.01 3.64 -46.56
C LYS A 536 18.85 2.20 -46.07
N TYR A 537 17.62 1.77 -45.83
CA TYR A 537 17.32 0.39 -45.48
C TYR A 537 17.10 -0.49 -46.71
N GLY A 538 17.62 -1.71 -46.62
CA GLY A 538 17.29 -2.87 -47.45
C GLY A 538 17.08 -4.09 -46.56
N PHE A 539 17.00 -5.28 -47.14
CA PHE A 539 16.82 -6.51 -46.38
C PHE A 539 17.88 -7.54 -46.73
N ILE A 540 18.49 -8.13 -45.70
CA ILE A 540 19.49 -9.20 -45.81
C ILE A 540 18.90 -10.51 -45.26
N ASP A 541 19.40 -11.64 -45.74
CA ASP A 541 19.07 -12.95 -45.16
C ASP A 541 20.00 -13.34 -44.01
N ALA A 542 19.74 -14.51 -43.39
CA ALA A 542 20.57 -15.06 -42.32
C ALA A 542 22.02 -15.41 -42.74
N GLN A 543 22.31 -15.41 -44.04
CA GLN A 543 23.66 -15.57 -44.60
C GLN A 543 24.30 -14.21 -44.93
N ASN A 544 23.72 -13.10 -44.47
CA ASN A 544 24.19 -11.73 -44.71
C ASN A 544 24.22 -11.35 -46.21
N ARG A 545 23.40 -12.02 -47.04
CA ARG A 545 23.25 -11.67 -48.45
C ARG A 545 22.15 -10.63 -48.59
N LEU A 546 22.43 -9.53 -49.28
CA LEU A 546 21.42 -8.53 -49.63
C LEU A 546 20.38 -9.15 -50.57
N ARG A 547 19.14 -9.27 -50.09
CA ARG A 547 18.00 -9.83 -50.82
C ARG A 547 17.13 -8.74 -51.42
N ILE A 548 17.03 -7.61 -50.73
CA ILE A 548 16.30 -6.41 -51.16
C ILE A 548 17.25 -5.23 -51.03
N ALA A 549 17.42 -4.47 -52.10
CA ALA A 549 18.40 -3.40 -52.16
C ALA A 549 18.11 -2.27 -51.14
N ASN A 550 19.15 -1.63 -50.64
CA ASN A 550 19.05 -0.51 -49.70
C ASN A 550 18.60 0.78 -50.41
N ARG A 551 17.28 1.02 -50.46
CA ARG A 551 16.70 2.23 -51.11
C ARG A 551 15.63 2.93 -50.30
N TYR A 552 15.25 2.38 -49.15
CA TYR A 552 14.17 2.90 -48.31
C TYR A 552 14.70 3.84 -47.23
N ASP A 553 13.93 4.89 -46.90
CA ASP A 553 14.30 5.80 -45.81
C ASP A 553 14.30 5.08 -44.46
N GLU A 554 13.31 4.22 -44.27
CA GLU A 554 13.11 3.34 -43.11
C GLU A 554 12.45 2.04 -43.56
N ALA A 555 12.61 0.96 -42.79
CA ALA A 555 11.98 -0.34 -43.09
C ALA A 555 11.61 -1.08 -41.81
N GLY A 556 10.37 -1.56 -41.75
CA GLY A 556 9.84 -2.41 -40.71
C GLY A 556 10.14 -3.89 -40.92
N SER A 557 9.75 -4.70 -39.95
CA SER A 557 9.89 -6.16 -40.01
C SER A 557 8.88 -6.78 -40.99
N PHE A 558 9.27 -7.89 -41.63
CA PHE A 558 8.32 -8.72 -42.36
C PHE A 558 7.28 -9.34 -41.42
N SER A 559 6.02 -9.33 -41.82
CA SER A 559 4.91 -10.01 -41.15
C SER A 559 3.83 -10.34 -42.17
N GLU A 560 3.35 -11.59 -42.15
CA GLU A 560 2.38 -12.12 -43.10
C GLU A 560 2.83 -11.95 -44.56
N GLY A 561 4.15 -12.06 -44.80
CA GLY A 561 4.75 -11.92 -46.12
C GLY A 561 4.97 -10.49 -46.62
N LEU A 562 4.60 -9.46 -45.85
CA LEU A 562 4.78 -8.04 -46.20
C LEU A 562 5.67 -7.32 -45.21
N ALA A 563 6.44 -6.33 -45.67
CA ALA A 563 7.21 -5.42 -44.82
C ALA A 563 6.84 -3.97 -45.11
N ALA A 564 6.63 -3.17 -44.07
CA ALA A 564 6.42 -1.74 -44.21
C ALA A 564 7.74 -1.06 -44.60
N VAL A 565 7.71 -0.20 -45.61
CA VAL A 565 8.88 0.57 -46.04
C VAL A 565 8.53 2.02 -46.25
N LYS A 566 9.45 2.91 -45.90
CA LYS A 566 9.27 4.36 -46.04
C LYS A 566 9.97 4.85 -47.30
N LEU A 567 9.21 5.54 -48.14
CA LEU A 567 9.68 6.14 -49.39
C LEU A 567 9.11 7.55 -49.49
N MET A 568 9.99 8.53 -49.73
CA MET A 568 9.58 9.95 -49.85
C MET A 568 8.79 10.43 -48.62
N GLY A 569 9.18 9.96 -47.44
CA GLY A 569 8.56 10.35 -46.16
C GLY A 569 7.25 9.63 -45.79
N ARG A 570 6.68 8.80 -46.67
CA ARG A 570 5.44 8.03 -46.41
C ARG A 570 5.71 6.53 -46.35
N TRP A 571 4.89 5.80 -45.60
CA TRP A 571 4.98 4.35 -45.44
C TRP A 571 4.05 3.63 -46.42
N GLY A 572 4.60 2.61 -47.08
CA GLY A 572 3.89 1.63 -47.92
C GLY A 572 4.33 0.22 -47.56
N PHE A 573 3.99 -0.78 -48.38
CA PHE A 573 4.35 -2.18 -48.13
C PHE A 573 4.93 -2.85 -49.35
N ILE A 574 5.99 -3.62 -49.14
CA ILE A 574 6.60 -4.49 -50.14
C ILE A 574 6.47 -5.94 -49.72
N ASP A 575 6.55 -6.85 -50.69
CA ASP A 575 6.70 -8.27 -50.42
C ASP A 575 8.16 -8.72 -50.43
N LYS A 576 8.37 -10.03 -50.23
CA LYS A 576 9.71 -10.67 -50.21
C LYS A 576 10.47 -10.62 -51.54
N LEU A 577 9.81 -10.20 -52.63
CA LEU A 577 10.39 -10.04 -53.97
C LEU A 577 10.61 -8.56 -54.31
N GLU A 578 10.51 -7.64 -53.34
CA GLU A 578 10.61 -6.19 -53.53
C GLU A 578 9.47 -5.63 -54.41
N ARG A 579 8.35 -6.36 -54.58
CA ARG A 579 7.18 -5.83 -55.26
C ARG A 579 6.44 -4.89 -54.32
N LEU A 580 6.21 -3.65 -54.75
CA LEU A 580 5.42 -2.67 -54.01
C LEU A 580 3.94 -3.07 -54.06
N VAL A 581 3.45 -3.71 -53.00
CA VAL A 581 2.07 -4.21 -52.88
C VAL A 581 1.13 -3.06 -52.49
N ILE A 582 1.56 -2.18 -51.60
CA ILE A 582 0.76 -1.05 -51.10
C ILE A 582 1.58 0.22 -51.24
N GLN A 583 1.00 1.22 -51.92
CA GLN A 583 1.66 2.48 -52.20
C GLN A 583 2.03 3.25 -50.90
N PRO A 584 3.15 3.99 -50.87
CA PRO A 584 3.55 4.79 -49.72
C PRO A 584 2.61 5.99 -49.48
N LEU A 585 1.60 5.78 -48.63
CA LEU A 585 0.53 6.76 -48.38
C LEU A 585 0.35 7.08 -46.88
N TYR A 586 1.04 6.34 -46.00
CA TYR A 586 0.77 6.38 -44.57
C TYR A 586 1.83 7.16 -43.78
N ASN A 587 1.43 7.68 -42.63
CA ASN A 587 2.23 8.57 -41.80
C ASN A 587 3.09 7.83 -40.78
N LYS A 588 2.78 6.56 -40.49
CA LYS A 588 3.44 5.75 -39.47
C LYS A 588 3.71 4.35 -39.98
N GLU A 589 4.76 3.72 -39.43
CA GLU A 589 5.03 2.29 -39.61
C GLU A 589 3.83 1.46 -39.10
N ALA A 590 3.48 0.42 -39.83
CA ALA A 590 2.38 -0.48 -39.50
C ALA A 590 2.76 -1.92 -39.81
N ILE A 591 2.13 -2.88 -39.13
CA ILE A 591 2.39 -4.30 -39.27
C ILE A 591 1.08 -5.06 -39.52
N PHE A 592 1.13 -6.04 -40.42
CA PHE A 592 0.03 -6.98 -40.62
C PHE A 592 0.02 -8.02 -39.51
N LYS A 593 -1.15 -8.20 -38.90
CA LYS A 593 -1.44 -9.24 -37.91
C LYS A 593 -2.89 -9.69 -38.07
N ASN A 594 -3.09 -10.99 -38.17
CA ASN A 594 -4.37 -11.63 -38.47
C ASN A 594 -5.05 -11.05 -39.72
N GLY A 595 -4.27 -10.78 -40.78
CA GLY A 595 -4.81 -10.31 -42.07
C GLY A 595 -5.21 -8.84 -42.13
N LEU A 596 -4.93 -8.04 -41.10
CA LEU A 596 -5.21 -6.60 -41.08
C LEU A 596 -4.01 -5.80 -40.57
N ALA A 597 -3.85 -4.57 -41.06
CA ALA A 597 -2.91 -3.59 -40.52
C ALA A 597 -3.63 -2.32 -40.08
N VAL A 598 -3.23 -1.76 -38.93
CA VAL A 598 -3.67 -0.44 -38.48
C VAL A 598 -2.76 0.60 -39.11
N VAL A 599 -3.32 1.47 -39.94
CA VAL A 599 -2.58 2.50 -40.68
C VAL A 599 -3.17 3.88 -40.43
N SER A 600 -2.39 4.93 -40.66
CA SER A 600 -2.85 6.32 -40.54
C SER A 600 -2.41 7.15 -41.73
N ASN A 601 -3.31 7.96 -42.27
CA ASN A 601 -3.03 8.93 -43.34
C ASN A 601 -3.47 10.34 -42.89
N ASP A 602 -3.55 11.28 -43.82
CA ASP A 602 -3.88 12.69 -43.51
C ASP A 602 -5.34 12.89 -43.09
N LYS A 603 -6.21 11.90 -43.30
CA LYS A 603 -7.62 11.92 -42.87
C LYS A 603 -7.83 11.30 -41.49
N GLY A 604 -6.98 10.34 -41.10
CA GLY A 604 -7.08 9.64 -39.83
C GLY A 604 -6.52 8.22 -39.88
N SER A 605 -6.81 7.46 -38.83
CA SER A 605 -6.52 6.04 -38.68
C SER A 605 -7.59 5.17 -39.33
N GLY A 606 -7.18 4.03 -39.88
CA GLY A 606 -8.04 3.04 -40.54
C GLY A 606 -7.40 1.66 -40.56
N LEU A 607 -8.14 0.67 -41.05
CA LEU A 607 -7.67 -0.71 -41.24
C LEU A 607 -7.55 -1.01 -42.73
N ILE A 608 -6.52 -1.75 -43.10
CA ILE A 608 -6.33 -2.25 -44.47
C ILE A 608 -6.06 -3.75 -44.51
N THR A 609 -6.48 -4.39 -45.61
CA THR A 609 -6.15 -5.78 -45.95
C THR A 609 -4.75 -5.87 -46.61
N PRO A 610 -4.17 -7.07 -46.77
CA PRO A 610 -2.85 -7.25 -47.40
C PRO A 610 -2.81 -6.78 -48.86
N GLU A 611 -3.96 -6.69 -49.54
CA GLU A 611 -4.09 -6.11 -50.88
C GLU A 611 -4.16 -4.56 -50.86
N GLY A 612 -4.08 -3.94 -49.68
CA GLY A 612 -4.18 -2.50 -49.50
C GLY A 612 -5.61 -1.94 -49.56
N LYS A 613 -6.63 -2.81 -49.50
CA LYS A 613 -8.04 -2.36 -49.51
C LYS A 613 -8.45 -1.87 -48.11
N PRO A 614 -9.15 -0.73 -47.98
CA PRO A 614 -9.70 -0.30 -46.70
C PRO A 614 -10.74 -1.29 -46.20
N ALA A 615 -10.58 -1.76 -44.96
CA ALA A 615 -11.58 -2.57 -44.25
C ALA A 615 -12.59 -1.68 -43.48
N CYS A 616 -12.18 -0.47 -43.09
CA CYS A 616 -13.03 0.56 -42.50
C CYS A 616 -12.64 1.97 -43.00
N PRO A 617 -13.48 3.00 -42.77
CA PRO A 617 -13.16 4.39 -43.12
C PRO A 617 -11.91 4.92 -42.39
N PHE A 618 -11.21 5.87 -43.03
CA PHE A 618 -10.03 6.56 -42.49
C PHE A 618 -10.42 7.88 -41.82
N ASP A 619 -11.23 7.84 -40.77
CA ASP A 619 -11.74 9.03 -40.10
C ASP A 619 -11.71 8.92 -38.56
N PHE A 620 -10.98 7.93 -38.04
CA PHE A 620 -10.73 7.76 -36.61
C PHE A 620 -9.45 8.47 -36.19
N ASP A 621 -9.39 8.96 -34.96
CA ASP A 621 -8.15 9.54 -34.42
C ASP A 621 -7.13 8.44 -34.12
N ALA A 622 -7.60 7.30 -33.60
CA ALA A 622 -6.78 6.13 -33.31
C ALA A 622 -7.59 4.83 -33.42
N ILE A 623 -6.91 3.76 -33.81
CA ILE A 623 -7.42 2.39 -33.72
C ILE A 623 -6.42 1.57 -32.92
N GLU A 624 -6.91 0.85 -31.91
CA GLU A 624 -6.11 0.02 -31.01
C GLU A 624 -6.52 -1.45 -31.20
N ARG A 625 -5.55 -2.33 -31.40
CA ARG A 625 -5.80 -3.77 -31.57
C ARG A 625 -5.82 -4.46 -30.21
N LEU A 626 -6.83 -5.28 -29.98
CA LEU A 626 -6.98 -6.13 -28.80
C LEU A 626 -6.38 -7.53 -29.05
N ASP A 627 -6.09 -8.26 -27.97
CA ASP A 627 -5.49 -9.60 -28.05
C ASP A 627 -6.42 -10.64 -28.70
N ASN A 628 -7.74 -10.45 -28.60
CA ASN A 628 -8.74 -11.27 -29.27
C ASN A 628 -8.86 -10.99 -30.78
N GLY A 629 -8.08 -10.05 -31.32
CA GLY A 629 -8.08 -9.70 -32.74
C GLY A 629 -9.06 -8.60 -33.14
N ARG A 630 -9.95 -8.16 -32.24
CA ARG A 630 -10.83 -6.99 -32.45
C ARG A 630 -10.07 -5.69 -32.27
N PHE A 631 -10.75 -4.57 -32.52
CA PHE A 631 -10.16 -3.24 -32.41
C PHE A 631 -11.08 -2.23 -31.73
N ILE A 632 -10.49 -1.41 -30.86
CA ILE A 632 -11.14 -0.21 -30.32
C ILE A 632 -10.86 0.96 -31.25
N ALA A 633 -11.91 1.56 -31.79
CA ALA A 633 -11.83 2.76 -32.61
C ALA A 633 -12.14 3.99 -31.77
N LYS A 634 -11.29 5.02 -31.83
CA LYS A 634 -11.43 6.26 -31.05
C LYS A 634 -11.62 7.45 -32.00
N LYS A 635 -12.61 8.30 -31.71
CA LYS A 635 -12.88 9.55 -32.43
C LYS A 635 -13.39 10.60 -31.45
N GLY A 636 -12.64 11.69 -31.28
CA GLY A 636 -12.81 12.64 -30.19
C GLY A 636 -12.70 11.95 -28.83
N ASN A 637 -13.66 12.20 -27.95
CA ASN A 637 -13.79 11.52 -26.65
C ASN A 637 -14.65 10.25 -26.72
N LYS A 638 -14.92 9.74 -27.94
CA LYS A 638 -15.82 8.61 -28.14
C LYS A 638 -15.08 7.36 -28.62
N THR A 639 -15.59 6.21 -28.24
CA THR A 639 -15.09 4.88 -28.58
C THR A 639 -16.17 4.01 -29.21
N GLY A 640 -15.72 3.09 -30.06
CA GLY A 640 -16.52 2.04 -30.69
C GLY A 640 -15.69 0.77 -30.88
N LEU A 641 -16.32 -0.28 -31.41
CA LEU A 641 -15.70 -1.60 -31.56
C LEU A 641 -15.77 -2.06 -33.01
N ILE A 642 -14.64 -2.56 -33.51
CA ILE A 642 -14.49 -3.15 -34.84
C ILE A 642 -14.11 -4.62 -34.65
N ASN A 643 -14.75 -5.51 -35.38
CA ASN A 643 -14.47 -6.94 -35.31
C ASN A 643 -13.17 -7.33 -36.05
N GLU A 644 -12.85 -8.62 -36.02
CA GLU A 644 -11.64 -9.22 -36.60
C GLU A 644 -11.60 -9.11 -38.13
N SER A 645 -12.76 -8.90 -38.78
CA SER A 645 -12.85 -8.66 -40.24
C SER A 645 -12.68 -7.19 -40.63
N GLY A 646 -12.54 -6.29 -39.66
CA GLY A 646 -12.46 -4.84 -39.89
C GLY A 646 -13.82 -4.14 -40.02
N ARG A 647 -14.93 -4.85 -39.78
CA ARG A 647 -16.28 -4.29 -39.76
C ARG A 647 -16.57 -3.62 -38.42
N ILE A 648 -17.09 -2.39 -38.47
CA ILE A 648 -17.60 -1.69 -37.28
C ILE A 648 -18.83 -2.44 -36.77
N ILE A 649 -18.74 -2.99 -35.56
CA ILE A 649 -19.82 -3.73 -34.89
C ILE A 649 -20.49 -2.89 -33.81
N ILE A 650 -19.75 -1.96 -33.18
CA ILE A 650 -20.31 -0.94 -32.28
C ILE A 650 -19.84 0.43 -32.78
N ASN A 651 -20.80 1.29 -33.12
CA ASN A 651 -20.53 2.64 -33.61
C ASN A 651 -19.80 3.49 -32.54
N VAL A 652 -18.95 4.41 -33.00
CA VAL A 652 -18.18 5.31 -32.14
C VAL A 652 -19.09 6.38 -31.53
N LYS A 653 -19.67 6.07 -30.35
CA LYS A 653 -20.62 6.96 -29.65
C LYS A 653 -20.47 6.97 -28.13
N TYR A 654 -19.74 6.02 -27.55
CA TYR A 654 -19.60 5.85 -26.10
C TYR A 654 -18.38 6.58 -25.56
N GLU A 655 -18.41 7.09 -24.34
CA GLU A 655 -17.26 7.73 -23.69
C GLU A 655 -16.17 6.71 -23.35
N GLU A 656 -16.60 5.52 -22.91
CA GLU A 656 -15.74 4.37 -22.62
C GLU A 656 -16.42 3.12 -23.17
N LEU A 657 -15.61 2.17 -23.67
CA LEU A 657 -16.07 0.86 -24.12
C LEU A 657 -15.03 -0.18 -23.72
N GLN A 658 -15.48 -1.21 -23.01
CA GLN A 658 -14.68 -2.37 -22.61
C GLN A 658 -15.29 -3.62 -23.25
N ASP A 659 -14.56 -4.22 -24.20
CA ASP A 659 -14.90 -5.53 -24.74
C ASP A 659 -14.61 -6.61 -23.70
N LEU A 660 -15.63 -7.39 -23.31
CA LEU A 660 -15.50 -8.47 -22.33
C LEU A 660 -15.07 -9.79 -22.96
N ASN A 661 -14.93 -9.84 -24.29
CA ASN A 661 -14.59 -11.05 -25.04
C ASN A 661 -15.57 -12.23 -24.85
N ASN A 662 -16.81 -11.95 -24.41
CA ASN A 662 -17.85 -12.94 -24.13
C ASN A 662 -19.15 -12.69 -24.92
N GLY A 663 -19.10 -11.82 -25.94
CA GLY A 663 -20.27 -11.40 -26.71
C GLY A 663 -20.94 -10.11 -26.21
N TYR A 664 -20.41 -9.51 -25.14
CA TYR A 664 -20.90 -8.24 -24.60
C TYR A 664 -19.78 -7.23 -24.42
N ALA A 665 -20.17 -5.96 -24.31
CA ALA A 665 -19.28 -4.86 -23.97
C ALA A 665 -19.90 -3.97 -22.89
N ILE A 666 -19.11 -3.61 -21.88
CA ILE A 666 -19.51 -2.57 -20.92
C ILE A 666 -19.24 -1.22 -21.58
N VAL A 667 -20.24 -0.36 -21.58
CA VAL A 667 -20.17 0.96 -22.22
C VAL A 667 -20.51 2.05 -21.24
N LYS A 668 -19.95 3.24 -21.47
CA LYS A 668 -20.27 4.45 -20.71
C LYS A 668 -20.83 5.54 -21.60
N LEU A 669 -21.92 6.17 -21.16
CA LEU A 669 -22.50 7.33 -21.83
C LEU A 669 -23.09 8.28 -20.79
N PHE A 670 -22.82 9.58 -20.91
CA PHE A 670 -23.26 10.61 -19.96
C PHE A 670 -22.84 10.30 -18.50
N GLY A 671 -21.64 9.75 -18.33
CA GLY A 671 -21.11 9.37 -17.01
C GLY A 671 -21.70 8.10 -16.40
N GLN A 672 -22.66 7.44 -17.04
CA GLN A 672 -23.28 6.20 -16.55
C GLN A 672 -22.86 4.99 -17.38
N TYR A 673 -22.88 3.81 -16.78
CA TYR A 673 -22.50 2.53 -17.35
C TYR A 673 -23.72 1.66 -17.66
N GLY A 674 -23.60 0.87 -18.72
CA GLY A 674 -24.54 -0.17 -19.13
C GLY A 674 -23.83 -1.28 -19.92
N LEU A 675 -24.59 -2.27 -20.37
CA LEU A 675 -24.09 -3.43 -21.12
C LEU A 675 -24.76 -3.47 -22.50
N VAL A 676 -23.97 -3.67 -23.55
CA VAL A 676 -24.46 -3.89 -24.91
C VAL A 676 -23.98 -5.22 -25.47
N ASP A 677 -24.75 -5.81 -26.37
CA ASP A 677 -24.27 -6.91 -27.20
C ASP A 677 -23.34 -6.41 -28.33
N LEU A 678 -22.74 -7.33 -29.07
CA LEU A 678 -21.88 -6.97 -30.23
C LEU A 678 -22.64 -6.40 -31.43
N ASN A 679 -23.98 -6.37 -31.41
CA ASN A 679 -24.78 -5.66 -32.41
C ASN A 679 -25.09 -4.21 -31.97
N GLY A 680 -24.65 -3.81 -30.77
CA GLY A 680 -24.91 -2.50 -30.19
C GLY A 680 -26.32 -2.35 -29.60
N VAL A 681 -27.00 -3.47 -29.30
CA VAL A 681 -28.28 -3.51 -28.59
C VAL A 681 -28.01 -3.42 -27.10
N ASP A 682 -28.70 -2.49 -26.41
CA ASP A 682 -28.60 -2.34 -24.97
C ASP A 682 -29.26 -3.54 -24.26
N ILE A 683 -28.47 -4.26 -23.46
CA ILE A 683 -28.89 -5.40 -22.65
C ILE A 683 -29.17 -4.94 -21.21
N ILE A 684 -28.19 -4.25 -20.60
CA ILE A 684 -28.37 -3.59 -19.30
C ILE A 684 -28.43 -2.08 -19.57
N PRO A 685 -29.51 -1.38 -19.15
CA PRO A 685 -29.66 0.05 -19.37
C PRO A 685 -28.47 0.85 -18.85
N ILE A 686 -28.06 1.87 -19.60
CA ILE A 686 -27.01 2.81 -19.20
C ILE A 686 -27.56 3.75 -18.12
N ALA A 687 -27.56 3.27 -16.87
CA ALA A 687 -28.23 3.92 -15.75
C ALA A 687 -27.48 3.77 -14.41
N TYR A 688 -26.28 3.20 -14.43
CA TYR A 688 -25.50 2.85 -13.24
C TYR A 688 -24.23 3.69 -13.14
N ASP A 689 -23.81 4.04 -11.93
CA ASP A 689 -22.57 4.78 -11.70
C ASP A 689 -21.33 3.89 -11.89
N GLN A 690 -21.50 2.57 -11.80
CA GLN A 690 -20.47 1.57 -12.07
C GLN A 690 -21.11 0.26 -12.53
N LEU A 691 -20.43 -0.47 -13.41
CA LEU A 691 -20.81 -1.81 -13.83
C LEU A 691 -19.55 -2.69 -13.90
N ILE A 692 -19.57 -3.84 -13.22
CA ILE A 692 -18.46 -4.79 -13.16
C ILE A 692 -18.94 -6.14 -13.65
N TYR A 693 -18.19 -6.79 -14.53
CA TYR A 693 -18.44 -8.18 -14.91
C TYR A 693 -17.77 -9.15 -13.92
N ASP A 694 -18.52 -10.12 -13.39
CA ASP A 694 -18.00 -11.25 -12.63
C ASP A 694 -17.85 -12.47 -13.56
N PRO A 695 -16.63 -12.79 -14.02
CA PRO A 695 -16.41 -13.92 -14.92
C PRO A 695 -16.66 -15.28 -14.26
N ASN A 696 -16.65 -15.37 -12.93
CA ASN A 696 -16.81 -16.65 -12.23
C ASN A 696 -18.27 -17.07 -12.14
N ASN A 697 -19.16 -16.09 -11.98
CA ASN A 697 -20.60 -16.32 -11.89
C ASN A 697 -21.33 -15.99 -13.20
N GLY A 698 -20.66 -15.35 -14.16
CA GLY A 698 -21.24 -14.91 -15.41
C GLY A 698 -22.34 -13.85 -15.23
N ASN A 699 -22.22 -13.01 -14.20
CA ASN A 699 -23.19 -11.97 -13.86
C ASN A 699 -22.51 -10.58 -13.80
N TYR A 700 -23.30 -9.54 -13.58
CA TYR A 700 -22.85 -8.16 -13.51
C TYR A 700 -23.23 -7.52 -12.18
N LEU A 701 -22.28 -6.80 -11.59
CA LEU A 701 -22.46 -6.01 -10.39
C LEU A 701 -22.66 -4.55 -10.81
N ALA A 702 -23.91 -4.09 -10.77
CA ALA A 702 -24.31 -2.76 -11.21
C ALA A 702 -24.61 -1.86 -10.00
N MET A 703 -23.91 -0.73 -9.88
CA MET A 703 -23.96 0.13 -8.70
C MET A 703 -24.68 1.44 -8.98
N LYS A 704 -25.54 1.86 -8.05
CA LYS A 704 -26.06 3.23 -7.95
C LYS A 704 -25.51 3.90 -6.70
N LYS A 705 -24.89 5.05 -6.89
CA LYS A 705 -24.22 5.79 -5.84
C LYS A 705 -25.23 6.47 -4.94
N SER A 706 -25.08 6.30 -3.64
CA SER A 706 -25.93 6.98 -2.66
C SER A 706 -25.60 8.48 -2.58
N GLN A 707 -26.59 9.28 -2.20
CA GLN A 707 -26.50 10.72 -2.00
C GLN A 707 -26.86 11.09 -0.55
N TRP A 708 -26.44 12.27 -0.13
CA TRP A 708 -26.84 12.82 1.17
C TRP A 708 -28.31 13.26 1.12
N GLU A 709 -29.13 12.69 1.98
CA GLU A 709 -30.56 12.99 2.06
C GLU A 709 -30.92 13.58 3.43
N SER A 710 -31.79 14.59 3.43
CA SER A 710 -32.34 15.13 4.68
C SER A 710 -33.24 14.09 5.33
N VAL A 711 -33.05 13.84 6.61
CA VAL A 711 -33.85 12.87 7.36
C VAL A 711 -34.66 13.59 8.42
N SER A 712 -35.97 13.33 8.42
CA SER A 712 -36.86 13.85 9.46
C SER A 712 -36.51 13.22 10.80
N LEU A 713 -36.36 14.08 11.81
CA LEU A 713 -36.28 13.64 13.20
C LEU A 713 -37.71 13.58 13.78
N PRO A 714 -38.01 12.57 14.60
CA PRO A 714 -39.31 12.43 15.24
C PRO A 714 -39.63 13.56 16.23
#